data_AF-A0A1H7QVE9-F1
#
_entry.id   AF-A0A1H7QVE9-F1
#
_cell.length_a   1.000
_cell.length_b   1.000
_cell.length_c   1.000
_cell.angle_alpha   90.00
_cell.angle_beta   90.00
_cell.angle_gamma   90.00
#
_symmetry.space_group_name_H-M   'P 1'
#
loop_
_entity.id
_entity.type
_entity.pdbx_description
1 polymer ?
#
loop_
_entity_poly.entity_id
_entity_poly.type
_entity_poly.pdbx_seq_one_letter_code
_entity_poly.pdbx_strand_id
1 'polypeptide(L)'
;MIRFHPLAPGTYSGESSGYRTPDRPDHRGVDIAADTGTPIYAPSDGTIAHVGINDDPQGYGSWLVIDSQNECGLDFTFGHTPPSSFINPDTGRQWEFGDLVHAGQKIAVVGNEGGSSGPHLHFETFGAPGRFGGPDLDPNAVWLRDAVDPRGATTGDGQGSLVGKLLVDFSAGIPTAQQIQSSGFVGAIRYVSDPRAGWMIGKPLRKSEADDLRARGMVVVSNFQFGKSDWLGGAEQGRRDAERGLTLHREAGGPDTAVIYVSVDASPSEDQWNTLVRPYLQAWQERLGKARMGVYCNYPTIDWALRDGIGSYFWMHNWGSGGRVHPAAHLHQFEIDKQTVGGVGIDRNRIMKEQFGQWAPAAEPMPSPVAEPTAVAAPSGYPIAWYGGPGYDTGHGAYLRIYLHTTENQEWNTRAENVADYQARQQDGSYHYLVDDEHIINTVTTKNTAWGVLSDNRVSVQIAMVGTSGTVETWSGANPNREERPKTREQWLAHEKKLDMVAFVIATVARDYDIPIERVDIGGVGANLRGVSSHNNYTYGSVVLKGFKDGTHWDVPDTFPYDVVLGAARRYAGIKDDPDRFPLPAGHYWGPLDGPTESWSNTFGNEPQSSKDGLRRWQEAIGVPGSGIFDNATKAAATRMQQLWGWPVTGNVYEGEWNEVIRNGWRLPAPQPRMPAAPIDPGPKVHRSRKVRDATGPGLTDRFGMAATDLGVMARTPSGRILAVFGDTFRGPRVGDGDWRAPVGLFSDTTILDNGITWSEAAGGDPGYARQLWDYPHNNPVFSTVLPSDVITVGDTMYLHAMVNRGLGNVVWTEIWKSTDDGNTWQHSGAKFDAGLHRGLAQLWTWDVAEDGWVYVFSTGFQRDKPLILRRVRGEQITDPGAYEGWGWRGGAWGWGNEPTPVLEGVGSADKFGEMCLRRIQGEWVFINFDSSNVGGYDIDVRVFRNITDDLYEAHKSTPIRGVGWGQEGDDAVAQLYGPSIVPGSTLDGGFHILLSQWKTDGPDAGWPYRAMQFKIPVSSVSGFRDDGAAATSHGGRTHLAGRRLT
;
A
#
# COMPACT_ATOMS: atom_id res chain seq x y z
N MET A 1 9.35 -7.83 -34.61
CA MET A 1 9.50 -7.60 -33.17
C MET A 1 10.97 -7.74 -32.80
N ILE A 2 11.48 -6.92 -31.88
CA ILE A 2 12.79 -7.13 -31.24
C ILE A 2 12.56 -8.10 -30.08
N ARG A 3 13.31 -9.20 -30.02
CA ARG A 3 13.25 -10.15 -28.90
C ARG A 3 14.23 -9.71 -27.83
N PHE A 4 13.79 -9.41 -26.62
CA PHE A 4 14.71 -9.14 -25.52
C PHE A 4 15.05 -10.41 -24.75
N HIS A 5 16.30 -10.48 -24.31
CA HIS A 5 16.75 -11.47 -23.35
C HIS A 5 16.24 -11.07 -21.95
N PRO A 6 15.71 -12.00 -21.12
CA PRO A 6 15.11 -11.64 -19.84
C PRO A 6 16.12 -11.13 -18.80
N LEU A 7 17.42 -11.40 -19.00
CA LEU A 7 18.53 -10.88 -18.20
C LEU A 7 19.50 -10.06 -19.05
N ALA A 8 20.19 -9.11 -18.44
CA ALA A 8 21.14 -8.25 -19.13
C ALA A 8 22.51 -8.94 -19.36
N PRO A 9 23.16 -8.80 -20.52
CA PRO A 9 24.53 -9.28 -20.75
C PRO A 9 25.50 -8.82 -19.68
N GLY A 10 26.24 -9.77 -19.10
CA GLY A 10 27.18 -9.52 -18.00
C GLY A 10 26.56 -9.53 -16.60
N THR A 11 25.26 -9.79 -16.45
CA THR A 11 24.61 -9.98 -15.13
C THR A 11 24.22 -11.45 -14.86
N TYR A 12 24.65 -12.38 -15.70
CA TYR A 12 24.44 -13.82 -15.55
C TYR A 12 25.68 -14.59 -16.02
N SER A 13 25.92 -15.77 -15.45
CA SER A 13 27.11 -16.59 -15.72
C SER A 13 26.89 -17.67 -16.80
N GLY A 14 25.64 -18.02 -17.08
CA GLY A 14 25.25 -18.95 -18.15
C GLY A 14 24.00 -19.75 -17.79
N GLU A 15 23.64 -20.70 -18.64
CA GLU A 15 22.64 -21.72 -18.35
C GLU A 15 23.23 -22.75 -17.36
N SER A 16 22.61 -22.90 -16.20
CA SER A 16 22.95 -23.92 -15.20
C SER A 16 22.14 -25.21 -15.37
N SER A 17 20.99 -25.14 -16.03
CA SER A 17 20.18 -26.31 -16.39
C SER A 17 19.32 -26.05 -17.63
N GLY A 18 19.32 -26.99 -18.57
CA GLY A 18 18.63 -26.84 -19.86
C GLY A 18 17.24 -27.46 -19.91
N TYR A 19 16.51 -27.15 -20.98
CA TYR A 19 15.18 -27.71 -21.26
C TYR A 19 15.26 -29.23 -21.49
N ARG A 20 14.50 -29.98 -20.68
CA ARG A 20 14.33 -31.45 -20.76
C ARG A 20 15.63 -32.24 -21.00
N THR A 21 16.68 -31.95 -20.23
CA THR A 21 17.94 -32.70 -20.30
C THR A 21 17.75 -34.17 -19.89
N PRO A 22 18.66 -35.10 -20.26
CA PRO A 22 18.56 -36.51 -19.86
C PRO A 22 18.42 -36.73 -18.35
N ASP A 23 19.03 -35.87 -17.54
CA ASP A 23 19.00 -35.94 -16.07
C ASP A 23 17.78 -35.21 -15.45
N ARG A 24 17.10 -34.33 -16.21
CA ARG A 24 15.87 -33.61 -15.80
C ARG A 24 14.84 -33.60 -16.96
N PRO A 25 14.27 -34.75 -17.35
CA PRO A 25 13.38 -34.85 -18.52
C PRO A 25 12.06 -34.06 -18.39
N ASP A 26 11.66 -33.72 -17.16
CA ASP A 26 10.47 -32.92 -16.83
C ASP A 26 10.75 -31.42 -16.67
N HIS A 27 11.98 -30.96 -16.94
CA HIS A 27 12.34 -29.54 -16.85
C HIS A 27 11.79 -28.75 -18.04
N ARG A 28 10.73 -27.96 -17.81
CA ARG A 28 9.97 -27.23 -18.85
C ARG A 28 10.55 -25.87 -19.26
N GLY A 29 11.73 -25.53 -18.77
CA GLY A 29 12.38 -24.24 -19.01
C GLY A 29 13.89 -24.34 -19.03
N VAL A 30 14.55 -23.20 -18.85
CA VAL A 30 16.00 -23.09 -18.62
C VAL A 30 16.29 -22.35 -17.32
N ASP A 31 17.31 -22.79 -16.61
CA ASP A 31 17.83 -22.15 -15.40
C ASP A 31 19.04 -21.31 -15.78
N ILE A 32 18.97 -19.99 -15.56
CA ILE A 32 20.02 -19.03 -15.95
C ILE A 32 20.64 -18.45 -14.67
N ALA A 33 21.87 -18.87 -14.35
CA ALA A 33 22.53 -18.54 -13.09
C ALA A 33 22.95 -17.07 -13.01
N ALA A 34 22.47 -16.36 -11.98
CA ALA A 34 22.65 -14.92 -11.80
C ALA A 34 22.49 -14.55 -10.31
N ASP A 35 23.19 -13.50 -9.87
CA ASP A 35 23.16 -13.08 -8.46
C ASP A 35 21.76 -12.57 -8.05
N THR A 36 21.36 -12.86 -6.81
CA THR A 36 20.13 -12.34 -6.22
C THR A 36 20.09 -10.80 -6.30
N GLY A 37 18.95 -10.24 -6.75
CA GLY A 37 18.79 -8.82 -7.04
C GLY A 37 19.03 -8.43 -8.49
N THR A 38 19.54 -9.33 -9.34
CA THR A 38 19.72 -9.08 -10.79
C THR A 38 18.38 -8.75 -11.45
N PRO A 39 18.21 -7.62 -12.16
CA PRO A 39 16.94 -7.26 -12.80
C PRO A 39 16.48 -8.26 -13.87
N ILE A 40 15.20 -8.62 -13.83
CA ILE A 40 14.52 -9.41 -14.86
C ILE A 40 13.66 -8.46 -15.71
N TYR A 41 13.71 -8.64 -17.02
CA TYR A 41 13.05 -7.80 -18.02
C TYR A 41 12.03 -8.57 -18.85
N ALA A 42 10.95 -7.90 -19.24
CA ALA A 42 9.91 -8.42 -20.12
C ALA A 42 10.48 -8.73 -21.52
N PRO A 43 10.37 -9.97 -22.04
CA PRO A 43 10.93 -10.35 -23.34
C PRO A 43 10.27 -9.67 -24.54
N SER A 44 8.97 -9.37 -24.44
CA SER A 44 8.16 -8.62 -25.41
C SER A 44 7.08 -7.80 -24.69
N ASP A 45 6.30 -7.03 -25.45
CA ASP A 45 5.05 -6.46 -24.96
C ASP A 45 4.09 -7.60 -24.55
N GLY A 46 3.16 -7.32 -23.63
CA GLY A 46 2.20 -8.31 -23.15
C GLY A 46 1.36 -7.81 -21.98
N THR A 47 0.72 -8.73 -21.28
CA THR A 47 -0.10 -8.46 -20.09
C THR A 47 0.30 -9.43 -18.96
N ILE A 48 0.36 -8.96 -17.72
CA ILE A 48 0.59 -9.81 -16.55
C ILE A 48 -0.59 -10.80 -16.41
N ALA A 49 -0.33 -12.07 -16.66
CA ALA A 49 -1.28 -13.17 -16.56
C ALA A 49 -1.17 -13.94 -15.24
N HIS A 50 -0.06 -13.78 -14.51
CA HIS A 50 0.07 -14.18 -13.12
C HIS A 50 1.22 -13.43 -12.44
N VAL A 51 1.07 -13.21 -11.14
CA VAL A 51 2.09 -12.71 -10.23
C VAL A 51 1.71 -13.21 -8.84
N GLY A 52 2.64 -13.83 -8.12
CA GLY A 52 2.33 -14.40 -6.81
C GLY A 52 3.36 -15.35 -6.25
N ILE A 53 3.07 -15.89 -5.07
CA ILE A 53 3.90 -16.88 -4.38
C ILE A 53 3.37 -18.28 -4.68
N ASN A 54 4.27 -19.22 -4.99
CA ASN A 54 3.99 -20.66 -4.95
C ASN A 54 4.63 -21.25 -3.69
N ASP A 55 3.79 -21.70 -2.75
CA ASP A 55 4.22 -22.24 -1.45
C ASP A 55 4.73 -23.70 -1.52
N ASP A 56 4.80 -24.31 -2.71
CA ASP A 56 5.48 -25.59 -2.92
C ASP A 56 7.01 -25.45 -2.65
N PRO A 57 7.57 -26.13 -1.63
CA PRO A 57 8.99 -26.07 -1.31
C PRO A 57 9.92 -26.62 -2.41
N GLN A 58 9.37 -27.36 -3.38
CA GLN A 58 10.09 -27.85 -4.57
C GLN A 58 9.67 -27.12 -5.86
N GLY A 59 8.75 -26.15 -5.77
CA GLY A 59 8.26 -25.37 -6.89
C GLY A 59 9.03 -24.07 -7.12
N TYR A 60 8.42 -23.17 -7.91
CA TYR A 60 9.05 -21.92 -8.37
C TYR A 60 9.34 -20.87 -7.27
N GLY A 61 8.87 -21.04 -6.03
CA GLY A 61 8.81 -19.93 -5.09
C GLY A 61 7.89 -18.82 -5.63
N SER A 62 8.24 -17.54 -5.47
CA SER A 62 7.46 -16.49 -6.14
C SER A 62 7.78 -16.41 -7.63
N TRP A 63 6.72 -16.25 -8.43
CA TRP A 63 6.79 -16.34 -9.88
C TRP A 63 5.82 -15.38 -10.58
N LEU A 64 6.12 -15.07 -11.84
CA LEU A 64 5.38 -14.13 -12.69
C LEU A 64 5.17 -14.76 -14.08
N VAL A 65 4.05 -14.43 -14.73
CA VAL A 65 3.72 -14.84 -16.10
C VAL A 65 3.27 -13.62 -16.90
N ILE A 66 3.85 -13.44 -18.08
CA ILE A 66 3.36 -12.50 -19.11
C ILE A 66 2.65 -13.31 -20.20
N ASP A 67 1.38 -12.98 -20.46
CA ASP A 67 0.69 -13.35 -21.71
C ASP A 67 1.16 -12.39 -22.82
N SER A 68 1.80 -12.96 -23.83
CA SER A 68 2.18 -12.28 -25.07
C SER A 68 1.62 -13.01 -26.29
N GLN A 69 0.51 -13.76 -26.15
CA GLN A 69 -0.13 -14.51 -27.23
C GLN A 69 -0.51 -13.61 -28.41
N ASN A 70 -1.01 -12.41 -28.13
CA ASN A 70 -1.40 -11.43 -29.15
C ASN A 70 -0.20 -10.76 -29.84
N GLU A 71 0.98 -10.77 -29.21
CA GLU A 71 2.18 -10.04 -29.67
C GLU A 71 3.17 -10.96 -30.40
N CYS A 72 3.45 -12.14 -29.85
CA CYS A 72 4.40 -13.11 -30.39
C CYS A 72 3.89 -14.57 -30.42
N GLY A 73 2.69 -14.86 -29.91
CA GLY A 73 2.15 -16.22 -29.82
C GLY A 73 2.77 -17.07 -28.72
N LEU A 74 3.38 -16.44 -27.71
CA LEU A 74 4.04 -17.08 -26.58
C LEU A 74 3.61 -16.45 -25.25
N ASP A 75 3.65 -17.24 -24.18
CA ASP A 75 3.71 -16.72 -22.80
C ASP A 75 5.12 -16.94 -22.24
N PHE A 76 5.52 -16.05 -21.34
CA PHE A 76 6.80 -16.08 -20.65
C PHE A 76 6.60 -16.25 -19.15
N THR A 77 7.27 -17.23 -18.55
CA THR A 77 7.20 -17.52 -17.11
C THR A 77 8.55 -17.29 -16.45
N PHE A 78 8.55 -16.67 -15.27
CA PHE A 78 9.74 -16.32 -14.49
C PHE A 78 9.58 -16.87 -13.07
N GLY A 79 10.45 -17.78 -12.65
CA GLY A 79 10.47 -18.38 -11.31
C GLY A 79 11.72 -18.03 -10.50
N HIS A 80 11.70 -18.39 -9.22
CA HIS A 80 12.72 -18.11 -8.20
C HIS A 80 12.99 -16.61 -8.07
N THR A 81 11.92 -15.85 -7.86
CA THR A 81 11.96 -14.39 -7.68
C THR A 81 11.45 -13.99 -6.29
N PRO A 82 11.94 -12.89 -5.68
CA PRO A 82 11.41 -12.41 -4.42
C PRO A 82 10.07 -11.70 -4.63
N PRO A 83 9.06 -11.91 -3.77
CA PRO A 83 7.74 -11.31 -3.97
C PRO A 83 7.75 -9.78 -3.79
N SER A 84 8.69 -9.27 -3.00
CA SER A 84 8.97 -7.83 -2.87
C SER A 84 9.51 -7.18 -4.14
N SER A 85 9.90 -7.96 -5.16
CA SER A 85 10.45 -7.45 -6.42
C SER A 85 9.42 -7.20 -7.51
N PHE A 86 8.18 -7.67 -7.33
CA PHE A 86 7.07 -7.53 -8.27
C PHE A 86 6.48 -6.11 -8.27
N ILE A 87 7.31 -5.10 -8.50
CA ILE A 87 6.91 -3.70 -8.54
C ILE A 87 6.84 -3.23 -9.99
N ASN A 88 5.68 -2.71 -10.37
CA ASN A 88 5.46 -2.08 -11.67
C ASN A 88 6.24 -0.74 -11.70
N PRO A 89 7.29 -0.61 -12.53
CA PRO A 89 8.21 0.53 -12.47
C PRO A 89 7.58 1.85 -12.95
N ASP A 90 6.44 1.79 -13.66
CA ASP A 90 5.73 2.96 -14.16
C ASP A 90 4.73 3.51 -13.13
N THR A 91 4.32 2.70 -12.16
CA THR A 91 3.25 3.04 -11.20
C THR A 91 3.66 2.92 -9.73
N GLY A 92 4.77 2.24 -9.41
CA GLY A 92 5.30 2.10 -8.06
C GLY A 92 4.55 1.13 -7.13
N ARG A 93 3.34 0.69 -7.52
CA ARG A 93 2.60 -0.41 -6.87
C ARG A 93 3.13 -1.77 -7.29
N GLN A 94 2.64 -2.83 -6.66
CA GLN A 94 2.87 -4.19 -7.14
C GLN A 94 2.26 -4.39 -8.54
N TRP A 95 2.84 -5.30 -9.33
CA TRP A 95 2.18 -5.83 -10.52
C TRP A 95 0.90 -6.54 -10.11
N GLU A 96 -0.16 -6.33 -10.88
CA GLU A 96 -1.44 -7.01 -10.72
C GLU A 96 -1.83 -7.76 -12.00
N PHE A 97 -2.75 -8.72 -11.89
CA PHE A 97 -3.30 -9.40 -13.06
C PHE A 97 -4.01 -8.40 -13.99
N GLY A 98 -3.68 -8.45 -15.28
CA GLY A 98 -4.21 -7.52 -16.29
C GLY A 98 -3.35 -6.27 -16.51
N ASP A 99 -2.24 -6.10 -15.79
CA ASP A 99 -1.29 -5.01 -16.03
C ASP A 99 -0.61 -5.14 -17.39
N LEU A 100 -0.58 -4.07 -18.18
CA LEU A 100 0.20 -4.02 -19.41
C LEU A 100 1.69 -3.97 -19.09
N VAL A 101 2.47 -4.75 -19.84
CA VAL A 101 3.93 -4.82 -19.78
C VAL A 101 4.51 -4.46 -21.13
N HIS A 102 5.62 -3.72 -21.11
CA HIS A 102 6.35 -3.30 -22.31
C HIS A 102 7.64 -4.09 -22.53
N ALA A 103 7.98 -4.34 -23.79
CA ALA A 103 9.21 -5.03 -24.18
C ALA A 103 10.46 -4.32 -23.60
N GLY A 104 11.26 -5.04 -22.79
CA GLY A 104 12.43 -4.50 -22.10
C GLY A 104 12.13 -3.76 -20.78
N GLN A 105 10.88 -3.73 -20.31
CA GLN A 105 10.51 -3.19 -19.00
C GLN A 105 10.97 -4.12 -17.88
N LYS A 106 11.45 -3.57 -16.76
CA LYS A 106 11.80 -4.38 -15.58
C LYS A 106 10.51 -4.91 -14.93
N ILE A 107 10.44 -6.23 -14.70
CA ILE A 107 9.27 -6.92 -14.13
C ILE A 107 9.53 -7.51 -12.74
N ALA A 108 10.75 -7.96 -12.45
CA ALA A 108 11.12 -8.60 -11.20
C ALA A 108 12.65 -8.48 -10.96
N VAL A 109 13.17 -9.20 -9.96
CA VAL A 109 14.61 -9.52 -9.86
C VAL A 109 14.82 -11.01 -9.60
N VAL A 110 15.99 -11.51 -9.96
CA VAL A 110 16.44 -12.87 -9.63
C VAL A 110 16.50 -13.03 -8.11
N GLY A 111 15.97 -14.13 -7.60
CA GLY A 111 15.92 -14.45 -6.19
C GLY A 111 16.64 -15.76 -5.88
N ASN A 112 16.07 -16.52 -4.94
CA ASN A 112 16.48 -17.88 -4.58
C ASN A 112 15.36 -18.66 -3.85
N GLU A 113 14.09 -18.29 -4.10
CA GLU A 113 12.90 -18.81 -3.43
C GLU A 113 12.48 -20.19 -3.97
N GLY A 114 11.71 -20.96 -3.20
CA GLY A 114 11.22 -22.28 -3.63
C GLY A 114 12.32 -23.35 -3.73
N GLY A 115 12.18 -24.27 -4.67
CA GLY A 115 13.06 -25.45 -4.86
C GLY A 115 14.46 -25.16 -5.43
N SER A 116 14.95 -23.92 -5.31
CA SER A 116 16.23 -23.49 -5.88
C SER A 116 17.44 -24.04 -5.12
N SER A 117 18.44 -24.56 -5.84
CA SER A 117 19.74 -24.97 -5.27
C SER A 117 20.77 -23.83 -5.18
N GLY A 118 20.44 -22.62 -5.66
CA GLY A 118 21.30 -21.43 -5.65
C GLY A 118 20.82 -20.37 -6.67
N PRO A 119 21.17 -19.09 -6.52
CA PRO A 119 20.55 -17.98 -7.28
C PRO A 119 20.56 -18.16 -8.80
N HIS A 120 19.37 -18.16 -9.40
CA HIS A 120 19.15 -18.24 -10.85
C HIS A 120 17.75 -17.76 -11.23
N LEU A 121 17.57 -17.34 -12.48
CA LEU A 121 16.24 -17.19 -13.09
C LEU A 121 15.82 -18.54 -13.67
N HIS A 122 14.66 -19.06 -13.26
CA HIS A 122 13.98 -20.11 -14.02
C HIS A 122 13.07 -19.48 -15.09
N PHE A 123 13.28 -19.80 -16.36
CA PHE A 123 12.57 -19.20 -17.49
C PHE A 123 11.92 -20.24 -18.39
N GLU A 124 10.60 -20.18 -18.56
CA GLU A 124 9.83 -21.10 -19.43
C GLU A 124 9.07 -20.31 -20.52
N THR A 125 8.83 -20.96 -21.67
CA THR A 125 8.03 -20.43 -22.79
C THR A 125 6.90 -21.36 -23.17
N PHE A 126 5.69 -20.83 -23.41
CA PHE A 126 4.50 -21.62 -23.76
C PHE A 126 3.85 -21.15 -25.06
N GLY A 127 3.53 -22.10 -25.95
CA GLY A 127 2.73 -21.81 -27.15
C GLY A 127 1.25 -21.63 -26.84
N ALA A 128 0.46 -21.27 -27.85
CA ALA A 128 -0.99 -21.04 -27.70
C ALA A 128 -1.75 -22.25 -27.09
N PRO A 129 -2.74 -22.00 -26.20
CA PRO A 129 -3.26 -20.70 -25.75
C PRO A 129 -2.48 -20.01 -24.61
N GLY A 130 -1.23 -20.40 -24.33
CA GLY A 130 -0.38 -19.80 -23.29
C GLY A 130 -0.08 -20.73 -22.12
N ARG A 131 0.53 -20.20 -21.06
CA ARG A 131 0.96 -20.94 -19.86
C ARG A 131 -0.15 -21.76 -19.21
N PHE A 132 -1.40 -21.30 -19.33
CA PHE A 132 -2.57 -21.92 -18.71
C PHE A 132 -3.38 -22.84 -19.65
N GLY A 133 -2.75 -23.39 -20.70
CA GLY A 133 -3.37 -24.44 -21.52
C GLY A 133 -2.61 -24.91 -22.76
N GLY A 134 -1.49 -24.26 -23.12
CA GLY A 134 -0.65 -24.60 -24.26
C GLY A 134 0.59 -25.44 -23.91
N PRO A 135 1.31 -25.95 -24.92
CA PRO A 135 2.50 -26.77 -24.72
C PRO A 135 3.69 -25.93 -24.25
N ASP A 136 4.52 -26.49 -23.35
CA ASP A 136 5.88 -25.97 -23.11
C ASP A 136 6.75 -26.11 -24.36
N LEU A 137 7.58 -25.10 -24.60
CA LEU A 137 8.49 -25.01 -25.73
C LEU A 137 9.90 -24.70 -25.20
N ASP A 138 10.92 -25.24 -25.86
CA ASP A 138 12.33 -24.97 -25.55
C ASP A 138 12.64 -23.46 -25.68
N PRO A 139 12.94 -22.74 -24.58
CA PRO A 139 13.21 -21.30 -24.61
C PRO A 139 14.40 -20.93 -25.49
N ASN A 140 15.40 -21.80 -25.61
CA ASN A 140 16.56 -21.57 -26.49
C ASN A 140 16.15 -21.62 -27.96
N ALA A 141 15.33 -22.61 -28.35
CA ALA A 141 14.87 -22.76 -29.72
C ALA A 141 13.88 -21.68 -30.17
N VAL A 142 12.94 -21.27 -29.30
CA VAL A 142 11.86 -20.34 -29.69
C VAL A 142 12.18 -18.87 -29.43
N TRP A 143 13.06 -18.56 -28.48
CA TRP A 143 13.33 -17.17 -28.08
C TRP A 143 14.81 -16.80 -27.95
N LEU A 144 15.54 -17.42 -27.01
CA LEU A 144 16.80 -16.89 -26.47
C LEU A 144 17.93 -16.82 -27.50
N ARG A 145 17.99 -17.74 -28.48
CA ARG A 145 19.04 -17.78 -29.51
C ARG A 145 19.18 -16.45 -30.28
N ASP A 146 18.07 -15.77 -30.52
CA ASP A 146 18.01 -14.56 -31.35
C ASP A 146 17.67 -13.31 -30.50
N ALA A 147 17.83 -13.39 -29.17
CA ALA A 147 17.45 -12.33 -28.23
C ALA A 147 18.60 -11.31 -28.02
N VAL A 148 18.25 -10.03 -27.85
CA VAL A 148 19.19 -8.91 -27.68
C VAL A 148 19.16 -8.33 -26.26
N ASP A 149 20.15 -7.48 -25.94
CA ASP A 149 20.28 -6.81 -24.62
C ASP A 149 19.01 -5.99 -24.28
N PRO A 150 18.30 -6.28 -23.17
CA PRO A 150 17.13 -5.50 -22.75
C PRO A 150 17.45 -4.03 -22.44
N ARG A 151 18.71 -3.69 -22.14
CA ARG A 151 19.17 -2.31 -21.94
C ARG A 151 19.37 -1.55 -23.27
N GLY A 152 19.31 -2.25 -24.40
CA GLY A 152 19.60 -1.73 -25.74
C GLY A 152 18.58 -0.72 -26.30
N ALA A 153 17.45 -0.50 -25.63
CA ALA A 153 16.47 0.54 -25.99
C ALA A 153 16.93 1.98 -25.62
N THR A 154 18.23 2.22 -25.48
CA THR A 154 18.83 3.46 -24.96
C THR A 154 19.48 4.30 -26.07
N THR A 155 18.68 4.96 -26.90
CA THR A 155 19.19 5.94 -27.87
C THR A 155 19.34 7.34 -27.26
N GLY A 156 20.49 7.61 -26.63
CA GLY A 156 21.27 8.80 -27.02
C GLY A 156 21.15 10.13 -26.27
N ASP A 157 20.49 10.26 -25.11
CA ASP A 157 20.49 11.53 -24.34
C ASP A 157 20.43 11.40 -22.79
N GLY A 158 20.52 10.18 -22.25
CA GLY A 158 20.60 9.95 -20.80
C GLY A 158 19.26 10.03 -20.06
N GLN A 159 18.17 10.36 -20.75
CA GLN A 159 16.80 10.15 -20.29
C GLN A 159 16.10 9.20 -21.27
N GLY A 160 16.12 7.89 -20.99
CA GLY A 160 15.47 6.90 -21.86
C GLY A 160 14.02 7.28 -22.15
N SER A 161 13.59 7.08 -23.41
CA SER A 161 12.35 7.57 -24.06
C SER A 161 11.27 8.07 -23.10
N LEU A 162 10.82 9.31 -23.34
CA LEU A 162 9.72 9.88 -22.57
C LEU A 162 8.35 9.53 -23.17
N VAL A 163 8.29 8.88 -24.33
CA VAL A 163 7.04 8.41 -24.94
C VAL A 163 6.32 7.43 -24.00
N GLY A 164 5.00 7.55 -23.90
CA GLY A 164 4.18 6.78 -22.97
C GLY A 164 4.12 7.36 -21.56
N LYS A 165 5.13 8.11 -21.11
CA LYS A 165 5.18 8.70 -19.76
C LYS A 165 4.23 9.89 -19.60
N LEU A 166 4.01 10.31 -18.35
CA LEU A 166 2.98 11.27 -17.98
C LEU A 166 3.52 12.67 -17.66
N LEU A 167 2.80 13.69 -18.11
CA LEU A 167 2.92 15.08 -17.69
C LEU A 167 1.66 15.52 -16.94
N VAL A 168 1.85 16.38 -15.93
CA VAL A 168 0.76 17.01 -15.20
C VAL A 168 0.46 18.39 -15.77
N ASP A 169 -0.79 18.84 -15.77
CA ASP A 169 -1.12 20.26 -15.90
C ASP A 169 -2.13 20.71 -14.85
N PHE A 170 -2.01 21.95 -14.37
CA PHE A 170 -2.74 22.44 -13.20
C PHE A 170 -2.81 23.96 -13.14
N SER A 171 -3.87 24.51 -12.54
CA SER A 171 -4.07 25.97 -12.43
C SER A 171 -4.50 26.48 -11.04
N ALA A 172 -5.10 25.66 -10.18
CA ALA A 172 -5.64 26.09 -8.89
C ALA A 172 -4.58 26.33 -7.80
N GLY A 173 -3.37 25.80 -7.98
CA GLY A 173 -2.27 25.84 -7.00
C GLY A 173 -0.93 25.58 -7.66
N ILE A 174 0.13 25.44 -6.85
CA ILE A 174 1.48 25.10 -7.30
C ILE A 174 2.01 23.95 -6.45
N PRO A 175 1.85 22.68 -6.89
CA PRO A 175 2.54 21.56 -6.27
C PRO A 175 4.05 21.70 -6.44
N THR A 176 4.83 21.19 -5.49
CA THR A 176 6.29 21.17 -5.63
C THR A 176 6.72 20.16 -6.70
N ALA A 177 7.88 20.36 -7.31
CA ALA A 177 8.39 19.40 -8.29
C ALA A 177 8.59 18.01 -7.67
N GLN A 178 8.91 17.94 -6.37
CA GLN A 178 8.96 16.67 -5.64
C GLN A 178 7.60 15.96 -5.59
N GLN A 179 6.51 16.68 -5.29
CA GLN A 179 5.18 16.09 -5.28
C GLN A 179 4.80 15.57 -6.67
N ILE A 180 5.11 16.33 -7.72
CA ILE A 180 4.84 15.93 -9.11
C ILE A 180 5.66 14.68 -9.50
N GLN A 181 6.94 14.64 -9.13
CA GLN A 181 7.85 13.52 -9.38
C GLN A 181 7.43 12.25 -8.64
N SER A 182 7.11 12.36 -7.35
CA SER A 182 6.64 11.26 -6.51
C SER A 182 5.26 10.74 -6.92
N SER A 183 4.45 11.54 -7.61
CA SER A 183 3.18 11.12 -8.22
C SER A 183 3.34 10.48 -9.62
N GLY A 184 4.56 10.10 -10.02
CA GLY A 184 4.83 9.36 -11.27
C GLY A 184 4.84 10.21 -12.55
N PHE A 185 4.82 11.54 -12.44
CA PHE A 185 4.93 12.43 -13.60
C PHE A 185 6.40 12.77 -13.87
N VAL A 186 6.81 12.73 -15.14
CA VAL A 186 8.17 13.12 -15.56
C VAL A 186 8.34 14.62 -15.78
N GLY A 187 7.29 15.40 -15.60
CA GLY A 187 7.28 16.84 -15.83
C GLY A 187 5.89 17.44 -15.84
N ALA A 188 5.82 18.71 -16.23
CA ALA A 188 4.58 19.48 -16.21
C ALA A 188 4.40 20.38 -17.44
N ILE A 189 3.15 20.49 -17.89
CA ILE A 189 2.69 21.51 -18.83
C ILE A 189 2.19 22.69 -18.01
N ARG A 190 2.78 23.87 -18.22
CA ARG A 190 2.68 25.01 -17.30
C ARG A 190 2.27 26.29 -18.00
N TYR A 191 1.42 27.06 -17.32
CA TYR A 191 0.72 28.20 -17.91
C TYR A 191 1.57 29.47 -17.94
N VAL A 192 2.01 29.90 -19.13
CA VAL A 192 2.67 31.19 -19.36
C VAL A 192 1.65 32.29 -19.65
N SER A 193 0.60 32.36 -18.84
CA SER A 193 -0.56 33.26 -19.02
C SER A 193 -1.03 33.80 -17.67
N ASP A 194 -1.56 35.02 -17.63
CA ASP A 194 -2.07 35.63 -16.39
C ASP A 194 -3.29 34.89 -15.81
N PRO A 195 -3.51 34.97 -14.48
CA PRO A 195 -4.71 34.43 -13.85
C PRO A 195 -5.92 35.34 -14.13
N ARG A 196 -6.93 34.82 -14.84
CA ARG A 196 -8.21 35.54 -15.04
C ARG A 196 -9.08 35.63 -13.77
N ALA A 197 -8.73 34.91 -12.72
CA ALA A 197 -9.42 34.88 -11.42
C ALA A 197 -8.44 34.51 -10.30
N GLY A 198 -8.63 35.07 -9.10
CA GLY A 198 -7.69 34.92 -7.97
C GLY A 198 -7.48 33.50 -7.44
N TRP A 199 -8.34 32.54 -7.81
CA TRP A 199 -8.14 31.13 -7.46
C TRP A 199 -7.14 30.41 -8.37
N MET A 200 -6.77 30.98 -9.52
CA MET A 200 -5.81 30.38 -10.45
C MET A 200 -4.36 30.62 -10.01
N ILE A 201 -4.00 30.20 -8.79
CA ILE A 201 -2.72 30.48 -8.14
C ILE A 201 -1.53 29.94 -8.97
N GLY A 202 -1.75 28.86 -9.73
CA GLY A 202 -0.80 28.26 -10.66
C GLY A 202 -0.67 28.96 -12.00
N LYS A 203 -1.19 30.18 -12.15
CA LYS A 203 -1.02 31.05 -13.34
C LYS A 203 -0.43 32.40 -12.90
N PRO A 204 0.69 32.88 -13.48
CA PRO A 204 1.59 32.19 -14.42
C PRO A 204 2.57 31.24 -13.72
N LEU A 205 3.23 30.38 -14.52
CA LEU A 205 4.46 29.68 -14.17
C LEU A 205 5.51 30.67 -13.66
N ARG A 206 6.18 30.34 -12.54
CA ARG A 206 7.22 31.18 -11.94
C ARG A 206 8.61 30.62 -12.22
N LYS A 207 9.64 31.48 -12.29
CA LYS A 207 11.02 31.02 -12.49
C LYS A 207 11.47 30.01 -11.43
N SER A 208 11.17 30.25 -10.15
CA SER A 208 11.50 29.32 -9.05
C SER A 208 10.83 27.94 -9.19
N GLU A 209 9.64 27.89 -9.79
CA GLU A 209 8.89 26.64 -10.04
C GLU A 209 9.48 25.89 -11.24
N ALA A 210 9.83 26.61 -12.32
CA ALA A 210 10.52 26.04 -13.46
C ALA A 210 11.93 25.55 -13.11
N ASP A 211 12.64 26.25 -12.22
CA ASP A 211 13.96 25.86 -11.73
C ASP A 211 13.89 24.62 -10.81
N ASP A 212 12.89 24.49 -9.92
CA ASP A 212 12.69 23.28 -9.07
C ASP A 212 12.37 22.04 -9.93
N LEU A 213 11.51 22.17 -10.95
CA LEU A 213 11.24 21.11 -11.93
C LEU A 213 12.54 20.67 -12.64
N ARG A 214 13.31 21.63 -13.18
CA ARG A 214 14.53 21.34 -13.96
C ARG A 214 15.67 20.80 -13.10
N ALA A 215 15.82 21.27 -11.86
CA ALA A 215 16.81 20.79 -10.90
C ALA A 215 16.63 19.29 -10.57
N ARG A 216 15.39 18.79 -10.67
CA ARG A 216 15.03 17.37 -10.48
C ARG A 216 15.04 16.56 -11.77
N GLY A 217 15.55 17.13 -12.87
CA GLY A 217 15.60 16.50 -14.19
C GLY A 217 14.24 16.40 -14.90
N MET A 218 13.21 17.07 -14.40
CA MET A 218 11.85 17.00 -14.94
C MET A 218 11.67 17.95 -16.12
N VAL A 219 10.83 17.55 -17.07
CA VAL A 219 10.55 18.38 -18.25
C VAL A 219 9.53 19.47 -17.95
N VAL A 220 9.75 20.65 -18.55
CA VAL A 220 8.82 21.78 -18.51
C VAL A 220 8.33 22.02 -19.94
N VAL A 221 7.01 22.15 -20.11
CA VAL A 221 6.36 22.49 -21.39
C VAL A 221 5.51 23.74 -21.17
N SER A 222 5.53 24.71 -22.09
CA SER A 222 4.74 25.93 -21.94
C SER A 222 3.38 25.84 -22.64
N ASN A 223 2.33 26.28 -21.96
CA ASN A 223 0.98 26.49 -22.50
C ASN A 223 0.53 27.94 -22.26
N PHE A 224 -0.16 28.56 -23.22
CA PHE A 224 -0.87 29.81 -23.03
C PHE A 224 -2.38 29.59 -23.00
N GLN A 225 -3.03 30.01 -21.91
CA GLN A 225 -4.48 30.12 -21.82
C GLN A 225 -4.89 31.15 -20.76
N PHE A 226 -5.38 32.31 -21.18
CA PHE A 226 -5.97 33.29 -20.26
C PHE A 226 -7.43 32.89 -19.95
N GLY A 227 -8.24 32.66 -20.97
CA GLY A 227 -9.65 32.28 -20.94
C GLY A 227 -9.94 30.99 -21.74
N LYS A 228 -11.20 30.52 -21.70
CA LYS A 228 -11.64 29.41 -22.59
C LYS A 228 -11.88 29.85 -24.04
N SER A 229 -11.85 31.16 -24.28
CA SER A 229 -12.41 31.79 -25.49
C SER A 229 -11.52 32.89 -26.06
N ASP A 230 -10.22 32.88 -25.76
CA ASP A 230 -9.24 33.90 -26.18
C ASP A 230 -9.25 34.10 -27.70
N TRP A 231 -9.40 33.00 -28.43
CA TRP A 231 -9.55 32.95 -29.88
C TRP A 231 -10.77 33.68 -30.47
N LEU A 232 -11.79 34.04 -29.66
CA LEU A 232 -12.92 34.87 -30.14
C LEU A 232 -12.48 36.28 -30.54
N GLY A 233 -11.37 36.79 -30.01
CA GLY A 233 -10.83 38.10 -30.37
C GLY A 233 -10.00 38.11 -31.67
N GLY A 234 -9.89 36.98 -32.36
CA GLY A 234 -9.20 36.85 -33.64
C GLY A 234 -7.73 37.28 -33.60
N ALA A 235 -7.21 37.76 -34.74
CA ALA A 235 -5.80 38.10 -34.89
C ALA A 235 -5.30 39.19 -33.91
N GLU A 236 -6.16 40.15 -33.57
CA GLU A 236 -5.77 41.26 -32.69
C GLU A 236 -5.62 40.82 -31.23
N GLN A 237 -6.49 39.93 -30.75
CA GLN A 237 -6.28 39.28 -29.45
C GLN A 237 -5.08 38.33 -29.49
N GLY A 238 -4.88 37.60 -30.60
CA GLY A 238 -3.73 36.72 -30.80
C GLY A 238 -2.38 37.44 -30.69
N ARG A 239 -2.26 38.67 -31.20
CA ARG A 239 -1.03 39.48 -31.02
C ARG A 239 -0.78 39.86 -29.56
N ARG A 240 -1.82 40.31 -28.85
CA ARG A 240 -1.71 40.68 -27.42
C ARG A 240 -1.31 39.50 -26.56
N ASP A 241 -1.97 38.37 -26.78
CA ASP A 241 -1.70 37.13 -26.06
C ASP A 241 -0.32 36.55 -26.40
N ALA A 242 0.12 36.65 -27.66
CA ALA A 242 1.47 36.24 -28.06
C ALA A 242 2.58 37.06 -27.37
N GLU A 243 2.45 38.40 -27.31
CA GLU A 243 3.42 39.24 -26.59
C GLU A 243 3.41 38.99 -25.08
N ARG A 244 2.22 38.81 -24.47
CA ARG A 244 2.13 38.55 -23.04
C ARG A 244 2.65 37.15 -22.68
N GLY A 245 2.31 36.15 -23.48
CA GLY A 245 2.78 34.78 -23.30
C GLY A 245 4.29 34.63 -23.49
N LEU A 246 4.87 35.31 -24.49
CA LEU A 246 6.31 35.33 -24.68
C LEU A 246 7.04 36.06 -23.53
N THR A 247 6.46 37.14 -23.01
CA THR A 247 6.96 37.84 -21.81
C THR A 247 6.97 36.90 -20.60
N LEU A 248 5.83 36.28 -20.27
CA LEU A 248 5.70 35.36 -19.13
C LEU A 248 6.57 34.11 -19.26
N HIS A 249 6.72 33.57 -20.47
CA HIS A 249 7.63 32.46 -20.76
C HIS A 249 9.09 32.81 -20.42
N ARG A 250 9.54 34.01 -20.81
CA ARG A 250 10.91 34.49 -20.51
C ARG A 250 11.10 34.84 -19.04
N GLU A 251 10.11 35.46 -18.40
CA GLU A 251 10.10 35.73 -16.96
C GLU A 251 10.21 34.43 -16.14
N ALA A 252 9.64 33.33 -16.62
CA ALA A 252 9.77 31.99 -16.05
C ALA A 252 11.11 31.28 -16.36
N GLY A 253 12.03 31.91 -17.12
CA GLY A 253 13.30 31.30 -17.54
C GLY A 253 13.20 30.35 -18.75
N GLY A 254 12.11 30.44 -19.51
CA GLY A 254 11.89 29.66 -20.72
C GLY A 254 12.82 30.06 -21.87
N PRO A 255 13.47 29.10 -22.56
CA PRO A 255 14.40 29.42 -23.63
C PRO A 255 13.66 29.83 -24.91
N ASP A 256 14.20 30.80 -25.64
CA ASP A 256 13.66 31.29 -26.93
C ASP A 256 13.65 30.23 -28.07
N THR A 257 14.04 28.99 -27.79
CA THR A 257 13.89 27.82 -28.67
C THR A 257 12.69 26.93 -28.32
N ALA A 258 12.12 27.04 -27.11
CA ALA A 258 11.04 26.18 -26.67
C ALA A 258 9.71 26.46 -27.40
N VAL A 259 8.87 25.43 -27.42
CA VAL A 259 7.50 25.46 -27.94
C VAL A 259 6.57 26.09 -26.91
N ILE A 260 5.62 26.89 -27.39
CA ILE A 260 4.46 27.31 -26.59
C ILE A 260 3.21 26.74 -27.24
N TYR A 261 2.46 25.92 -26.50
CA TYR A 261 1.13 25.48 -26.89
C TYR A 261 0.14 26.61 -26.69
N VAL A 262 -0.63 26.93 -27.73
CA VAL A 262 -1.67 27.96 -27.68
C VAL A 262 -3.03 27.27 -27.55
N SER A 263 -3.80 27.63 -26.53
CA SER A 263 -5.04 26.93 -26.20
C SER A 263 -6.25 27.35 -27.05
N VAL A 264 -6.86 26.36 -27.69
CA VAL A 264 -8.22 26.38 -28.24
C VAL A 264 -9.08 25.44 -27.38
N ASP A 265 -9.34 25.83 -26.13
CA ASP A 265 -10.12 25.06 -25.13
C ASP A 265 -11.63 25.05 -25.45
N ALA A 266 -11.97 24.49 -26.62
CA ALA A 266 -13.28 24.49 -27.23
C ALA A 266 -13.43 23.34 -28.25
N SER A 267 -14.67 23.07 -28.65
CA SER A 267 -14.97 22.26 -29.82
C SER A 267 -15.55 23.15 -30.94
N PRO A 268 -14.72 23.95 -31.65
CA PRO A 268 -15.20 24.90 -32.66
C PRO A 268 -15.80 24.20 -33.88
N SER A 269 -16.76 24.86 -34.53
CA SER A 269 -17.19 24.51 -35.89
C SER A 269 -16.14 24.93 -36.94
N GLU A 270 -16.23 24.39 -38.15
CA GLU A 270 -15.32 24.80 -39.24
C GLU A 270 -15.48 26.29 -39.61
N ASP A 271 -16.68 26.88 -39.44
CA ASP A 271 -16.88 28.33 -39.61
C ASP A 271 -16.14 29.13 -38.53
N GLN A 272 -16.20 28.70 -37.27
CA GLN A 272 -15.45 29.31 -36.16
C GLN A 272 -13.94 29.12 -36.35
N TRP A 273 -13.50 27.99 -36.88
CA TRP A 273 -12.12 27.80 -37.32
C TRP A 273 -11.72 28.86 -38.34
N ASN A 274 -12.47 28.94 -39.45
CA ASN A 274 -12.15 29.81 -40.58
C ASN A 274 -12.14 31.30 -40.22
N THR A 275 -13.01 31.73 -39.30
CA THR A 275 -13.28 33.16 -39.00
C THR A 275 -12.63 33.68 -37.72
N LEU A 276 -12.37 32.82 -36.73
CA LEU A 276 -11.91 33.24 -35.39
C LEU A 276 -10.63 32.53 -34.97
N VAL A 277 -10.64 31.19 -34.93
CA VAL A 277 -9.49 30.40 -34.43
C VAL A 277 -8.27 30.54 -35.35
N ARG A 278 -8.44 30.40 -36.67
CA ARG A 278 -7.34 30.52 -37.63
C ARG A 278 -6.66 31.90 -37.56
N PRO A 279 -7.37 33.05 -37.66
CA PRO A 279 -6.73 34.36 -37.52
C PRO A 279 -6.01 34.56 -36.18
N TYR A 280 -6.56 34.06 -35.08
CA TYR A 280 -5.92 34.10 -33.76
C TYR A 280 -4.62 33.28 -33.73
N LEU A 281 -4.64 32.04 -34.22
CA LEU A 281 -3.45 31.19 -34.28
C LEU A 281 -2.42 31.69 -35.30
N GLN A 282 -2.84 32.33 -36.40
CA GLN A 282 -1.94 32.98 -37.36
C GLN A 282 -1.17 34.13 -36.73
N ALA A 283 -1.80 34.98 -35.92
CA ALA A 283 -1.12 36.04 -35.18
C ALA A 283 -0.09 35.50 -34.16
N TRP A 284 -0.38 34.37 -33.51
CA TRP A 284 0.60 33.64 -32.70
C TRP A 284 1.76 33.08 -33.55
N GLN A 285 1.46 32.52 -34.72
CA GLN A 285 2.47 31.97 -35.64
C GLN A 285 3.37 33.05 -36.25
N GLU A 286 2.84 34.25 -36.52
CA GLU A 286 3.61 35.45 -36.92
C GLU A 286 4.67 35.78 -35.86
N ARG A 287 4.37 35.56 -34.57
CA ARG A 287 5.24 35.94 -33.46
C ARG A 287 6.24 34.86 -33.03
N LEU A 288 5.81 33.60 -32.95
CA LEU A 288 6.66 32.48 -32.52
C LEU A 288 7.42 31.82 -33.69
N GLY A 289 6.88 31.91 -34.91
CA GLY A 289 7.25 31.06 -36.02
C GLY A 289 6.63 29.66 -35.90
N LYS A 290 6.28 29.05 -37.05
CA LYS A 290 5.58 27.75 -37.12
C LYS A 290 6.26 26.65 -36.28
N ALA A 291 7.58 26.56 -36.35
CA ALA A 291 8.36 25.53 -35.66
C ALA A 291 8.29 25.58 -34.12
N ARG A 292 7.95 26.73 -33.53
CA ARG A 292 7.81 26.91 -32.07
C ARG A 292 6.36 26.94 -31.60
N MET A 293 5.40 26.85 -32.52
CA MET A 293 3.99 26.94 -32.18
C MET A 293 3.38 25.55 -31.99
N GLY A 294 2.90 25.31 -30.78
CA GLY A 294 1.99 24.22 -30.46
C GLY A 294 0.54 24.69 -30.45
N VAL A 295 -0.40 23.77 -30.65
CA VAL A 295 -1.84 24.04 -30.52
C VAL A 295 -2.44 23.01 -29.55
N TYR A 296 -3.09 23.49 -28.49
CA TYR A 296 -3.94 22.64 -27.63
C TYR A 296 -5.36 22.68 -28.17
N CYS A 297 -5.88 21.54 -28.67
CA CYS A 297 -7.16 21.47 -29.38
C CYS A 297 -7.69 20.02 -29.54
N ASN A 298 -8.89 19.87 -30.11
CA ASN A 298 -9.51 18.56 -30.38
C ASN A 298 -9.15 17.95 -31.75
N TYR A 299 -9.57 16.71 -32.00
CA TYR A 299 -9.24 15.96 -33.23
C TYR A 299 -9.53 16.75 -34.52
N PRO A 300 -10.74 17.31 -34.77
CA PRO A 300 -11.01 18.03 -36.01
C PRO A 300 -10.19 19.33 -36.16
N THR A 301 -9.86 19.99 -35.05
CA THR A 301 -9.03 21.20 -35.09
C THR A 301 -7.59 20.89 -35.47
N ILE A 302 -7.06 19.71 -35.11
CA ILE A 302 -5.73 19.26 -35.58
C ILE A 302 -5.75 19.02 -37.10
N ASP A 303 -6.80 18.38 -37.64
CA ASP A 303 -6.96 18.21 -39.11
C ASP A 303 -6.96 19.56 -39.83
N TRP A 304 -7.73 20.54 -39.34
CA TRP A 304 -7.79 21.89 -39.93
C TRP A 304 -6.47 22.66 -39.79
N ALA A 305 -5.78 22.53 -38.65
CA ALA A 305 -4.47 23.17 -38.43
C ALA A 305 -3.40 22.58 -39.37
N LEU A 306 -3.38 21.26 -39.57
CA LEU A 306 -2.50 20.60 -40.54
C LEU A 306 -2.81 21.04 -41.98
N ARG A 307 -4.10 21.07 -42.36
CA ARG A 307 -4.55 21.54 -43.68
C ARG A 307 -4.13 22.97 -43.98
N ASP A 308 -4.35 23.87 -43.02
CA ASP A 308 -4.09 25.31 -43.18
C ASP A 308 -2.63 25.68 -42.82
N GLY A 309 -1.81 24.69 -42.46
CA GLY A 309 -0.37 24.83 -42.24
C GLY A 309 0.02 25.55 -40.94
N ILE A 310 -0.81 25.47 -39.90
CA ILE A 310 -0.69 26.19 -38.62
C ILE A 310 -0.12 25.28 -37.53
N GLY A 311 0.93 25.75 -36.86
CA GLY A 311 1.65 25.01 -35.83
C GLY A 311 2.51 23.87 -36.38
N SER A 312 3.39 23.38 -35.50
CA SER A 312 4.15 22.13 -35.72
C SER A 312 3.89 21.10 -34.61
N TYR A 313 3.40 21.52 -33.45
CA TYR A 313 3.16 20.67 -32.28
C TYR A 313 1.66 20.64 -31.93
N PHE A 314 1.17 19.51 -31.42
CA PHE A 314 -0.26 19.33 -31.12
C PHE A 314 -0.46 18.65 -29.77
N TRP A 315 -1.18 19.31 -28.87
CA TRP A 315 -1.61 18.76 -27.58
C TRP A 315 -3.11 18.52 -27.68
N MET A 316 -3.50 17.25 -27.67
CA MET A 316 -4.87 16.87 -27.96
C MET A 316 -5.74 16.82 -26.70
N HIS A 317 -6.97 17.35 -26.77
CA HIS A 317 -8.02 17.09 -25.78
C HIS A 317 -9.20 16.29 -26.34
N ASN A 318 -10.00 15.71 -25.44
CA ASN A 318 -11.08 14.79 -25.80
C ASN A 318 -12.40 15.47 -26.21
N TRP A 319 -12.64 16.74 -25.85
CA TRP A 319 -13.89 17.44 -26.17
C TRP A 319 -14.10 17.61 -27.69
N GLY A 320 -15.05 16.87 -28.26
CA GLY A 320 -15.33 16.86 -29.70
C GLY A 320 -14.49 15.85 -30.51
N SER A 321 -13.69 15.01 -29.85
CA SER A 321 -12.78 14.04 -30.49
C SER A 321 -13.38 12.64 -30.68
N GLY A 322 -14.55 12.35 -30.10
CA GLY A 322 -15.28 11.09 -30.31
C GLY A 322 -14.53 9.82 -29.87
N GLY A 323 -13.71 9.91 -28.81
CA GLY A 323 -12.90 8.79 -28.31
C GLY A 323 -11.66 8.44 -29.16
N ARG A 324 -11.41 9.17 -30.25
CA ARG A 324 -10.24 8.97 -31.14
C ARG A 324 -9.03 9.72 -30.60
N VAL A 325 -7.83 9.26 -30.94
CA VAL A 325 -6.56 9.97 -30.73
C VAL A 325 -5.94 10.29 -32.10
N HIS A 326 -5.45 11.52 -32.28
CA HIS A 326 -4.93 12.00 -33.56
C HIS A 326 -3.45 11.61 -33.73
N PRO A 327 -3.01 11.02 -34.86
CA PRO A 327 -1.63 10.53 -35.04
C PRO A 327 -0.57 11.64 -35.05
N ALA A 328 -0.95 12.89 -35.34
CA ALA A 328 -0.09 14.07 -35.20
C ALA A 328 -0.03 14.63 -33.76
N ALA A 329 -0.78 14.09 -32.80
CA ALA A 329 -0.66 14.50 -31.39
C ALA A 329 0.76 14.20 -30.88
N HIS A 330 1.32 15.17 -30.18
CA HIS A 330 2.60 15.13 -29.48
C HIS A 330 2.38 14.89 -27.98
N LEU A 331 1.27 15.43 -27.46
CA LEU A 331 0.74 15.23 -26.11
C LEU A 331 -0.77 14.91 -26.20
N HIS A 332 -1.32 14.16 -25.25
CA HIS A 332 -2.75 13.85 -25.17
C HIS A 332 -3.28 13.97 -23.74
N GLN A 333 -4.19 14.92 -23.49
CA GLN A 333 -4.93 15.03 -22.22
C GLN A 333 -6.06 13.99 -22.20
N PHE A 334 -6.00 13.06 -21.26
CA PHE A 334 -6.94 11.93 -21.19
C PHE A 334 -7.80 11.91 -19.91
N GLU A 335 -7.37 12.59 -18.85
CA GLU A 335 -8.05 12.66 -17.55
C GLU A 335 -8.01 14.10 -17.02
N ILE A 336 -9.15 14.61 -16.53
CA ILE A 336 -9.34 16.03 -16.17
C ILE A 336 -9.97 16.11 -14.78
N ASP A 337 -9.31 16.84 -13.87
CA ASP A 337 -9.75 17.13 -12.49
C ASP A 337 -10.27 15.90 -11.72
N LYS A 338 -9.55 14.77 -11.82
CA LYS A 338 -9.85 13.51 -11.11
C LYS A 338 -8.87 13.14 -10.01
N GLN A 339 -7.71 13.80 -9.98
CA GLN A 339 -6.63 13.52 -9.03
C GLN A 339 -6.12 14.83 -8.44
N THR A 340 -5.39 14.73 -7.34
CA THR A 340 -4.65 15.86 -6.79
C THR A 340 -3.19 15.52 -6.58
N VAL A 341 -2.32 16.51 -6.77
CA VAL A 341 -0.90 16.45 -6.41
C VAL A 341 -0.65 17.57 -5.42
N GLY A 342 -0.20 17.24 -4.20
CA GLY A 342 -0.05 18.24 -3.14
C GLY A 342 -1.34 18.99 -2.77
N GLY A 343 -2.51 18.35 -2.92
CA GLY A 343 -3.82 18.97 -2.69
C GLY A 343 -4.33 19.90 -3.80
N VAL A 344 -3.60 20.03 -4.92
CA VAL A 344 -4.03 20.80 -6.10
C VAL A 344 -4.69 19.85 -7.10
N GLY A 345 -5.88 20.20 -7.61
CA GLY A 345 -6.52 19.47 -8.71
C GLY A 345 -5.69 19.51 -9.99
N ILE A 346 -5.50 18.35 -10.62
CA ILE A 346 -4.65 18.17 -11.81
C ILE A 346 -5.35 17.48 -12.96
N ASP A 347 -4.82 17.73 -14.16
CA ASP A 347 -5.13 17.04 -15.40
C ASP A 347 -3.93 16.17 -15.82
N ARG A 348 -4.20 14.99 -16.41
CA ARG A 348 -3.17 14.01 -16.81
C ARG A 348 -3.00 13.98 -18.32
N ASN A 349 -1.74 14.07 -18.74
CA ASN A 349 -1.33 14.16 -20.13
C ASN A 349 -0.32 13.05 -20.45
N ARG A 350 -0.50 12.35 -21.56
CA ARG A 350 0.45 11.33 -22.04
C ARG A 350 1.35 11.92 -23.13
N ILE A 351 2.64 11.58 -23.09
CA ILE A 351 3.62 11.92 -24.13
C ILE A 351 3.49 10.93 -25.30
N MET A 352 3.29 11.45 -26.50
CA MET A 352 2.99 10.66 -27.71
C MET A 352 4.14 10.65 -28.74
N LYS A 353 5.14 11.53 -28.58
CA LYS A 353 6.33 11.67 -29.46
C LYS A 353 7.53 12.14 -28.63
N GLU A 354 8.75 11.76 -29.01
CA GLU A 354 9.98 12.11 -28.28
C GLU A 354 10.23 13.63 -28.17
N GLN A 355 9.99 14.34 -29.27
CA GLN A 355 10.01 15.80 -29.29
C GLN A 355 8.57 16.27 -29.12
N PHE A 356 8.23 16.80 -27.94
CA PHE A 356 6.87 17.23 -27.58
C PHE A 356 6.81 18.68 -27.08
N GLY A 357 7.92 19.42 -27.18
CA GLY A 357 7.98 20.84 -26.82
C GLY A 357 8.59 21.12 -25.44
N GLN A 358 9.31 20.16 -24.88
CA GLN A 358 10.09 20.30 -23.66
C GLN A 358 11.13 21.42 -23.75
N TRP A 359 11.36 22.13 -22.64
CA TRP A 359 12.45 23.10 -22.52
C TRP A 359 13.81 22.39 -22.52
N ALA A 360 14.79 22.96 -23.23
CA ALA A 360 16.17 22.44 -23.27
C ALA A 360 16.90 22.60 -21.92
N PRO A 361 17.97 21.82 -21.65
CA PRO A 361 18.85 22.02 -20.51
C PRO A 361 19.46 23.43 -20.47
N ALA A 362 19.74 23.96 -19.27
CA ALA A 362 20.28 25.30 -19.09
C ALA A 362 21.80 25.36 -19.35
N ALA A 363 22.28 26.50 -19.82
CA ALA A 363 23.68 26.90 -19.73
C ALA A 363 23.81 28.06 -18.73
N GLU A 364 24.83 28.05 -17.86
CA GLU A 364 25.12 29.12 -16.89
C GLU A 364 25.60 30.41 -17.58
N PRO A 365 25.23 31.63 -17.11
CA PRO A 365 26.13 32.34 -16.17
C PRO A 365 25.54 33.47 -15.25
N MET A 366 26.21 33.70 -14.10
CA MET A 366 26.55 34.98 -13.40
C MET A 366 25.48 36.02 -12.91
N PRO A 367 25.75 36.88 -11.88
CA PRO A 367 24.68 37.42 -11.00
C PRO A 367 24.47 38.96 -10.85
N SER A 368 23.23 39.35 -10.45
CA SER A 368 22.77 40.56 -9.69
C SER A 368 22.80 41.97 -10.34
N PRO A 369 22.04 43.03 -9.86
CA PRO A 369 21.36 43.23 -8.56
C PRO A 369 19.95 43.96 -8.45
N VAL A 370 19.16 43.57 -7.42
CA VAL A 370 18.39 44.35 -6.37
C VAL A 370 17.54 45.63 -6.64
N ALA A 371 16.25 45.65 -6.18
CA ALA A 371 15.64 46.65 -5.23
C ALA A 371 14.12 46.39 -4.90
N GLU A 372 13.64 46.79 -3.69
CA GLU A 372 12.33 46.44 -3.06
C GLU A 372 11.26 47.58 -2.96
N PRO A 373 10.15 47.43 -2.15
CA PRO A 373 10.22 47.85 -0.73
C PRO A 373 9.40 47.07 0.36
N THR A 374 10.10 46.60 1.43
CA THR A 374 9.79 46.75 2.90
C THR A 374 8.59 46.03 3.57
N ALA A 375 8.68 45.43 4.78
CA ALA A 375 9.73 45.27 5.83
C ALA A 375 9.42 43.98 6.70
N VAL A 376 10.09 43.55 7.78
CA VAL A 376 11.09 44.13 8.73
C VAL A 376 12.17 43.09 9.15
N ALA A 377 13.37 43.60 9.41
CA ALA A 377 14.63 43.07 9.96
C ALA A 377 14.77 41.71 10.73
N ALA A 378 15.80 40.97 10.31
CA ALA A 378 16.88 40.40 11.15
C ALA A 378 18.25 40.82 10.52
N PRO A 379 19.39 40.83 11.25
CA PRO A 379 20.54 41.66 10.90
C PRO A 379 21.52 41.09 9.86
N SER A 380 22.32 41.99 9.28
CA SER A 380 23.59 41.65 8.62
C SER A 380 24.50 40.84 9.55
N GLY A 381 25.05 39.72 9.06
CA GLY A 381 25.76 38.72 9.87
C GLY A 381 27.05 39.19 10.57
N TYR A 382 27.63 38.29 11.36
CA TYR A 382 28.74 38.59 12.26
C TYR A 382 30.10 38.72 11.55
N PRO A 383 30.99 39.63 12.01
CA PRO A 383 32.36 39.69 11.51
C PRO A 383 33.17 38.48 11.99
N ILE A 384 33.87 37.82 11.07
CA ILE A 384 34.82 36.75 11.36
C ILE A 384 36.22 37.33 11.27
N ALA A 385 36.92 37.44 12.41
CA ALA A 385 38.30 37.93 12.44
C ALA A 385 39.30 36.79 12.17
N TRP A 386 40.38 37.06 11.43
CA TRP A 386 41.47 36.10 11.26
C TRP A 386 42.44 36.19 12.44
N TYR A 387 42.71 35.04 13.09
CA TYR A 387 43.65 34.94 14.21
C TYR A 387 44.50 33.66 14.06
N GLY A 388 45.38 33.64 13.07
CA GLY A 388 46.28 32.51 12.79
C GLY A 388 47.40 32.34 13.83
N GLY A 389 47.91 31.12 13.96
CA GLY A 389 48.95 30.76 14.94
C GLY A 389 48.95 29.28 15.35
N PRO A 390 47.78 28.64 15.54
CA PRO A 390 47.67 27.20 15.81
C PRO A 390 48.23 26.33 14.68
N GLY A 391 48.63 25.11 15.05
CA GLY A 391 49.09 24.08 14.10
C GLY A 391 47.95 23.48 13.28
N TYR A 392 48.29 23.00 12.09
CA TYR A 392 47.35 22.38 11.15
C TYR A 392 48.11 21.48 10.16
N ASP A 393 47.43 20.50 9.58
CA ASP A 393 47.95 19.78 8.41
C ASP A 393 47.49 20.44 7.10
N THR A 394 48.33 20.40 6.06
CA THR A 394 47.99 21.00 4.77
C THR A 394 46.97 20.18 3.99
N GLY A 395 46.00 20.87 3.40
CA GLY A 395 44.93 20.25 2.61
C GLY A 395 43.80 19.66 3.46
N HIS A 396 42.74 19.26 2.76
CA HIS A 396 41.51 18.72 3.35
C HIS A 396 40.87 17.72 2.37
N GLY A 397 40.19 16.71 2.87
CA GLY A 397 39.40 15.75 2.08
C GLY A 397 37.98 16.26 1.79
N ALA A 398 37.13 15.38 1.25
CA ALA A 398 35.72 15.70 1.04
C ALA A 398 35.03 16.00 2.39
N TYR A 399 34.40 17.17 2.50
CA TYR A 399 33.77 17.60 3.74
C TYR A 399 32.48 16.79 3.98
N LEU A 400 32.52 15.96 5.02
CA LEU A 400 31.39 15.16 5.48
C LEU A 400 30.64 15.86 6.60
N ARG A 401 31.34 16.47 7.57
CA ARG A 401 30.70 16.99 8.80
C ARG A 401 31.24 18.34 9.29
N ILE A 402 30.43 18.98 10.12
CA ILE A 402 30.85 20.03 11.05
C ILE A 402 30.81 19.42 12.45
N TYR A 403 31.91 19.43 13.20
CA TYR A 403 31.91 19.03 14.60
C TYR A 403 31.96 20.24 15.53
N LEU A 404 31.10 20.21 16.55
CA LEU A 404 31.03 21.16 17.64
C LEU A 404 31.87 20.66 18.82
N HIS A 405 32.60 21.59 19.45
CA HIS A 405 33.51 21.34 20.58
C HIS A 405 33.33 22.37 21.69
N THR A 406 33.82 22.08 22.90
CA THR A 406 34.14 23.11 23.91
C THR A 406 35.63 23.19 24.18
N THR A 407 36.10 24.36 24.61
CA THR A 407 37.53 24.60 24.88
C THR A 407 37.98 24.23 26.30
N GLU A 408 37.05 23.82 27.16
CA GLU A 408 37.29 23.30 28.53
C GLU A 408 38.12 24.22 29.44
N ASN A 409 37.87 25.52 29.35
CA ASN A 409 38.56 26.63 30.03
C ASN A 409 37.65 27.34 31.07
N GLN A 410 38.13 28.40 31.75
CA GLN A 410 37.27 29.15 32.68
C GLN A 410 36.07 29.76 31.95
N GLU A 411 34.86 29.44 32.41
CA GLU A 411 33.64 30.10 31.94
C GLU A 411 33.66 31.62 32.20
N TRP A 412 32.84 32.34 31.43
CA TRP A 412 32.49 33.77 31.57
C TRP A 412 33.61 34.79 31.33
N ASN A 413 34.89 34.47 31.51
CA ASN A 413 36.01 35.44 31.40
C ASN A 413 37.06 35.11 30.33
N THR A 414 37.05 33.91 29.75
CA THR A 414 38.06 33.57 28.72
C THR A 414 37.58 34.02 27.34
N ARG A 415 38.38 34.86 26.66
CA ARG A 415 38.14 35.25 25.26
C ARG A 415 38.67 34.20 24.28
N ALA A 416 38.15 34.21 23.06
CA ALA A 416 38.58 33.35 21.97
C ALA A 416 40.07 33.54 21.62
N GLU A 417 40.59 34.77 21.65
CA GLU A 417 42.02 35.03 21.36
C GLU A 417 42.94 34.35 22.38
N ASN A 418 42.54 34.28 23.66
CA ASN A 418 43.33 33.60 24.70
C ASN A 418 43.45 32.08 24.42
N VAL A 419 42.42 31.48 23.82
CA VAL A 419 42.46 30.06 23.40
C VAL A 419 43.32 29.90 22.16
N ALA A 420 43.22 30.81 21.19
CA ALA A 420 44.06 30.79 19.99
C ALA A 420 45.56 30.96 20.35
N ASP A 421 45.90 31.87 21.27
CA ASP A 421 47.25 32.05 21.82
C ASP A 421 47.75 30.82 22.61
N TYR A 422 46.84 30.04 23.22
CA TYR A 422 47.20 28.78 23.86
C TYR A 422 47.51 27.70 22.81
N GLN A 423 46.61 27.50 21.84
CA GLN A 423 46.79 26.56 20.73
C GLN A 423 48.05 26.87 19.89
N ALA A 424 48.33 28.16 19.65
CA ALA A 424 49.54 28.61 18.97
C ALA A 424 50.83 28.33 19.76
N ARG A 425 50.77 28.21 21.09
CA ARG A 425 51.92 27.87 21.95
C ARG A 425 52.10 26.38 22.19
N GLN A 426 51.01 25.62 22.34
CA GLN A 426 51.10 24.19 22.62
C GLN A 426 51.24 23.33 21.36
N GLN A 427 50.61 23.75 20.25
CA GLN A 427 50.66 23.03 18.96
C GLN A 427 50.18 21.55 19.06
N ASP A 428 49.23 21.28 19.95
CA ASP A 428 48.69 19.96 20.29
C ASP A 428 47.20 19.77 19.93
N GLY A 429 46.48 20.86 19.63
CA GLY A 429 45.11 20.85 19.14
C GLY A 429 44.76 22.16 18.45
N SER A 430 43.85 22.11 17.47
CA SER A 430 43.39 23.30 16.75
C SER A 430 41.96 23.16 16.24
N TYR A 431 41.26 24.28 16.15
CA TYR A 431 39.92 24.37 15.58
C TYR A 431 39.95 25.28 14.35
N HIS A 432 38.93 25.23 13.50
CA HIS A 432 38.82 26.19 12.41
C HIS A 432 38.25 27.52 12.93
N TYR A 433 37.23 27.44 13.79
CA TYR A 433 36.57 28.60 14.39
C TYR A 433 36.52 28.47 15.90
N LEU A 434 36.77 29.59 16.59
CA LEU A 434 36.53 29.77 18.02
C LEU A 434 35.46 30.85 18.20
N VAL A 435 34.49 30.60 19.07
CA VAL A 435 33.35 31.50 19.33
C VAL A 435 33.19 31.75 20.84
N ASP A 436 33.40 32.99 21.27
CA ASP A 436 33.08 33.44 22.64
C ASP A 436 31.72 34.18 22.69
N ASP A 437 31.42 34.96 23.73
CA ASP A 437 30.16 35.72 23.85
C ASP A 437 30.18 37.06 23.06
N GLU A 438 31.31 37.41 22.44
CA GLU A 438 31.54 38.68 21.72
C GLU A 438 32.11 38.54 20.30
N HIS A 439 32.92 37.51 20.03
CA HIS A 439 33.73 37.39 18.81
C HIS A 439 33.60 36.00 18.15
N ILE A 440 33.72 36.00 16.82
CA ILE A 440 34.05 34.81 16.02
C ILE A 440 35.45 35.03 15.47
N ILE A 441 36.38 34.11 15.76
CA ILE A 441 37.71 34.11 15.16
C ILE A 441 37.91 32.84 14.33
N ASN A 442 38.52 32.98 13.15
CA ASN A 442 38.98 31.89 12.30
C ASN A 442 40.50 31.76 12.49
N THR A 443 40.96 30.60 12.97
CA THR A 443 42.37 30.38 13.37
C THR A 443 43.09 29.40 12.44
N VAL A 444 42.35 28.48 11.82
CA VAL A 444 42.81 27.62 10.72
C VAL A 444 41.88 27.82 9.53
N THR A 445 42.44 28.08 8.34
CA THR A 445 41.65 28.14 7.11
C THR A 445 41.07 26.75 6.83
N THR A 446 39.78 26.68 6.51
CA THR A 446 39.05 25.45 6.18
C THR A 446 39.67 24.62 5.05
N LYS A 447 40.52 25.21 4.20
CA LYS A 447 41.31 24.48 3.19
C LYS A 447 42.39 23.55 3.77
N ASN A 448 42.73 23.73 5.05
CA ASN A 448 43.68 22.94 5.80
C ASN A 448 42.95 22.16 6.89
N THR A 449 43.59 21.12 7.41
CA THR A 449 43.02 20.24 8.42
C THR A 449 43.38 20.75 9.81
N ALA A 450 42.39 21.22 10.57
CA ALA A 450 42.53 21.51 12.01
C ALA A 450 42.47 20.22 12.85
N TRP A 451 43.10 20.23 14.02
CA TRP A 451 43.27 19.08 14.92
C TRP A 451 42.24 19.09 16.06
N GLY A 452 40.96 18.82 15.73
CA GLY A 452 39.85 18.86 16.68
C GLY A 452 39.19 17.51 16.99
N VAL A 453 39.18 16.56 16.04
CA VAL A 453 38.38 15.32 16.08
C VAL A 453 39.14 14.10 15.51
N LEU A 454 40.40 13.96 15.91
CA LEU A 454 41.25 12.79 15.67
C LEU A 454 41.24 12.30 14.20
N SER A 455 40.84 11.06 13.92
CA SER A 455 40.94 10.50 12.57
C SER A 455 39.93 11.08 11.57
N ASP A 456 38.92 11.82 12.02
CA ASP A 456 37.95 12.54 11.15
C ASP A 456 38.38 13.97 10.80
N ASN A 457 39.50 14.45 11.35
CA ASN A 457 40.04 15.81 11.12
C ASN A 457 40.05 16.20 9.63
N ARG A 458 40.45 15.28 8.74
CA ARG A 458 40.58 15.53 7.29
C ARG A 458 39.26 15.60 6.52
N VAL A 459 38.12 15.29 7.15
CA VAL A 459 36.80 15.26 6.51
C VAL A 459 35.79 16.16 7.23
N SER A 460 36.27 17.06 8.09
CA SER A 460 35.40 17.88 8.92
C SER A 460 35.91 19.27 9.27
N VAL A 461 34.98 20.21 9.34
CA VAL A 461 35.22 21.55 9.90
C VAL A 461 34.94 21.53 11.40
N GLN A 462 35.78 22.22 12.17
CA GLN A 462 35.76 22.21 13.65
C GLN A 462 35.35 23.60 14.16
N ILE A 463 34.26 23.66 14.93
CA ILE A 463 33.77 24.89 15.57
C ILE A 463 33.79 24.68 17.09
N ALA A 464 34.60 25.47 17.80
CA ALA A 464 34.74 25.36 19.25
C ALA A 464 34.13 26.55 19.97
N MET A 465 33.26 26.25 20.93
CA MET A 465 32.70 27.24 21.85
C MET A 465 33.64 27.47 23.03
N VAL A 466 33.89 28.75 23.32
CA VAL A 466 34.75 29.14 24.42
C VAL A 466 33.95 29.03 25.73
N GLY A 467 34.26 27.99 26.52
CA GLY A 467 33.57 27.62 27.75
C GLY A 467 33.75 26.13 28.11
N THR A 468 32.94 25.64 29.04
CA THR A 468 32.95 24.25 29.53
C THR A 468 31.71 23.44 29.15
N SER A 469 31.88 22.14 28.91
CA SER A 469 30.76 21.19 28.72
C SER A 469 30.08 20.75 30.02
N GLY A 470 30.72 20.92 31.19
CA GLY A 470 30.19 20.58 32.52
C GLY A 470 29.57 21.76 33.30
N THR A 471 28.85 21.47 34.39
CA THR A 471 28.25 22.48 35.29
C THR A 471 29.27 23.09 36.27
N VAL A 472 29.23 24.41 36.51
CA VAL A 472 29.99 25.08 37.58
C VAL A 472 29.15 26.10 38.36
N GLU A 473 29.13 26.01 39.69
CA GLU A 473 28.62 27.09 40.57
C GLU A 473 29.75 27.98 41.12
N THR A 474 30.99 27.47 41.19
CA THR A 474 32.24 28.26 41.42
C THR A 474 33.46 27.37 41.23
N TRP A 475 34.56 27.89 40.65
CA TRP A 475 35.78 27.09 40.45
C TRP A 475 36.74 27.19 41.65
N SER A 476 36.85 26.10 42.42
CA SER A 476 37.79 25.96 43.55
C SER A 476 39.06 25.17 43.20
N GLY A 477 39.35 24.98 41.91
CA GLY A 477 40.60 24.37 41.41
C GLY A 477 40.50 22.91 40.92
N ALA A 478 39.33 22.28 40.96
CA ALA A 478 39.10 20.97 40.35
C ALA A 478 38.39 21.12 38.99
N ASN A 479 38.83 20.41 37.94
CA ASN A 479 38.20 20.48 36.62
C ASN A 479 36.69 20.16 36.71
N PRO A 480 35.78 21.07 36.30
CA PRO A 480 34.34 20.86 36.36
C PRO A 480 33.81 19.95 35.23
N ASN A 481 34.61 19.70 34.19
CA ASN A 481 34.23 18.89 33.05
C ASN A 481 34.23 17.41 33.39
N ARG A 482 33.05 16.93 33.76
CA ARG A 482 32.74 15.55 34.08
C ARG A 482 31.56 15.11 33.24
N GLU A 483 31.73 14.00 32.53
CA GLU A 483 30.69 13.39 31.70
C GLU A 483 29.43 13.03 32.52
N GLU A 484 29.58 12.77 33.83
CA GLU A 484 28.47 12.52 34.75
C GLU A 484 27.75 13.81 35.22
N ARG A 485 28.19 14.99 34.79
CA ARG A 485 27.62 16.32 35.13
C ARG A 485 27.63 17.28 33.93
N PRO A 486 26.98 16.92 32.81
CA PRO A 486 26.89 17.78 31.64
C PRO A 486 26.10 19.06 31.99
N LYS A 487 26.47 20.17 31.36
CA LYS A 487 25.73 21.43 31.39
C LYS A 487 24.28 21.20 30.94
N THR A 488 23.30 21.70 31.70
CA THR A 488 21.88 21.53 31.34
C THR A 488 21.51 22.39 30.12
N ARG A 489 20.39 22.06 29.49
CA ARG A 489 19.87 22.82 28.34
C ARG A 489 19.68 24.31 28.68
N GLU A 490 19.17 24.62 29.87
CA GLU A 490 18.92 25.97 30.36
C GLU A 490 20.24 26.75 30.52
N GLN A 491 21.29 26.08 30.99
CA GLN A 491 22.62 26.67 31.14
C GLN A 491 23.35 26.90 29.80
N TRP A 492 23.01 26.13 28.76
CA TRP A 492 23.41 26.45 27.38
C TRP A 492 22.65 27.68 26.86
N LEU A 493 21.33 27.69 27.03
CA LEU A 493 20.45 28.76 26.54
C LEU A 493 20.75 30.12 27.20
N ALA A 494 21.37 30.15 28.38
CA ALA A 494 21.87 31.37 29.00
C ALA A 494 22.92 32.14 28.16
N HIS A 495 23.54 31.50 27.15
CA HIS A 495 24.51 32.11 26.23
C HIS A 495 23.93 32.37 24.82
N GLU A 496 22.71 32.93 24.74
CA GLU A 496 21.97 33.14 23.47
C GLU A 496 22.84 33.69 22.32
N LYS A 497 23.62 34.75 22.59
CA LYS A 497 24.48 35.40 21.57
C LYS A 497 25.61 34.51 21.06
N LYS A 498 26.21 33.68 21.91
CA LYS A 498 27.25 32.70 21.52
C LYS A 498 26.64 31.61 20.64
N LEU A 499 25.47 31.10 21.03
CA LEU A 499 24.74 30.08 20.25
C LEU A 499 24.33 30.61 18.86
N ASP A 500 23.91 31.87 18.75
CA ASP A 500 23.54 32.49 17.48
C ASP A 500 24.77 32.77 16.58
N MET A 501 25.91 33.15 17.18
CA MET A 501 27.19 33.24 16.46
C MET A 501 27.69 31.87 15.96
N VAL A 502 27.59 30.81 16.77
CA VAL A 502 27.88 29.42 16.34
C VAL A 502 26.98 29.03 15.18
N ALA A 503 25.69 29.34 15.25
CA ALA A 503 24.72 29.08 14.19
C ALA A 503 25.07 29.80 12.88
N PHE A 504 25.52 31.05 12.93
CA PHE A 504 26.03 31.79 11.77
C PHE A 504 27.29 31.13 11.15
N VAL A 505 28.21 30.61 11.97
CA VAL A 505 29.38 29.86 11.45
C VAL A 505 28.95 28.55 10.80
N ILE A 506 28.04 27.78 11.42
CA ILE A 506 27.48 26.55 10.85
C ILE A 506 26.86 26.85 9.48
N ALA A 507 26.03 27.89 9.38
CA ALA A 507 25.39 28.30 8.13
C ALA A 507 26.40 28.66 7.03
N THR A 508 27.45 29.39 7.41
CA THR A 508 28.54 29.79 6.51
C THR A 508 29.27 28.56 5.97
N VAL A 509 29.73 27.68 6.87
CA VAL A 509 30.47 26.46 6.51
C VAL A 509 29.60 25.48 5.71
N ALA A 510 28.34 25.30 6.10
CA ALA A 510 27.39 24.43 5.43
C ALA A 510 27.16 24.84 3.97
N ARG A 511 26.96 26.14 3.72
CA ARG A 511 26.82 26.70 2.38
C ARG A 511 28.10 26.57 1.56
N ASP A 512 29.25 26.90 2.16
CA ASP A 512 30.52 26.96 1.45
C ASP A 512 31.08 25.56 1.07
N TYR A 513 30.60 24.49 1.73
CA TYR A 513 31.05 23.11 1.54
C TYR A 513 29.95 22.06 1.29
N ASP A 514 28.71 22.50 1.00
CA ASP A 514 27.54 21.64 0.79
C ASP A 514 27.32 20.63 1.94
N ILE A 515 27.45 21.06 3.20
CA ILE A 515 27.21 20.18 4.36
C ILE A 515 25.76 20.38 4.84
N PRO A 516 24.94 19.34 4.98
CA PRO A 516 23.57 19.47 5.48
C PRO A 516 23.49 20.12 6.87
N ILE A 517 22.56 21.05 7.09
CA ILE A 517 22.29 21.66 8.42
C ILE A 517 21.35 20.76 9.23
N GLU A 518 21.81 19.52 9.42
CA GLU A 518 21.11 18.42 10.08
C GLU A 518 21.93 17.88 11.25
N ARG A 519 21.27 17.47 12.34
CA ARG A 519 21.96 16.83 13.46
C ARG A 519 22.36 15.42 13.08
N VAL A 520 23.64 15.11 13.25
CA VAL A 520 24.21 13.76 13.16
C VAL A 520 24.61 13.34 14.58
N ASP A 521 23.90 12.35 15.11
CA ASP A 521 24.13 11.79 16.44
C ASP A 521 25.13 10.61 16.41
N ILE A 522 25.27 9.88 17.53
CA ILE A 522 26.15 8.72 17.64
C ILE A 522 25.85 7.67 16.55
N GLY A 523 24.56 7.39 16.30
CA GLY A 523 24.12 6.45 15.27
C GLY A 523 24.41 6.95 13.86
N GLY A 524 24.15 8.22 13.60
CA GLY A 524 24.42 8.88 12.32
C GLY A 524 25.92 8.98 11.98
N VAL A 525 26.80 9.15 12.99
CA VAL A 525 28.25 9.01 12.80
C VAL A 525 28.59 7.56 12.44
N GLY A 526 28.04 6.58 13.15
CA GLY A 526 28.21 5.15 12.88
C GLY A 526 27.81 4.76 11.45
N ALA A 527 26.71 5.31 10.94
CA ALA A 527 26.21 5.16 9.57
C ALA A 527 26.91 6.06 8.53
N ASN A 528 27.98 6.77 8.92
CA ASN A 528 28.77 7.71 8.11
C ASN A 528 27.97 8.86 7.43
N LEU A 529 26.89 9.34 8.04
CA LEU A 529 26.03 10.40 7.47
C LEU A 529 26.72 11.78 7.44
N ARG A 530 26.33 12.65 6.50
CA ARG A 530 26.82 14.05 6.42
C ARG A 530 25.98 14.98 7.29
N GLY A 531 26.59 15.98 7.93
CA GLY A 531 25.86 17.00 8.71
C GLY A 531 26.63 17.59 9.90
N VAL A 532 25.91 18.08 10.91
CA VAL A 532 26.45 18.73 12.11
C VAL A 532 26.40 17.79 13.32
N SER A 533 27.53 17.58 13.98
CA SER A 533 27.72 16.64 15.10
C SER A 533 28.59 17.26 16.19
N SER A 534 28.99 16.50 17.21
CA SER A 534 29.97 16.90 18.23
C SER A 534 31.08 15.87 18.42
N HIS A 535 32.17 16.25 19.10
CA HIS A 535 33.24 15.33 19.48
C HIS A 535 32.70 14.14 20.30
N ASN A 536 31.72 14.35 21.18
CA ASN A 536 30.99 13.29 21.88
C ASN A 536 30.44 12.24 20.92
N ASN A 537 29.68 12.71 19.93
CA ASN A 537 28.97 11.85 18.99
C ASN A 537 29.95 11.14 18.06
N TYR A 538 31.09 11.78 17.75
CA TYR A 538 32.21 11.12 17.10
C TYR A 538 32.86 10.03 17.96
N THR A 539 33.27 10.39 19.18
CA THR A 539 33.95 9.51 20.13
C THR A 539 33.17 8.22 20.36
N TYR A 540 31.84 8.28 20.48
CA TYR A 540 31.01 7.08 20.62
C TYR A 540 30.62 6.43 19.28
N GLY A 541 30.30 7.20 18.24
CA GLY A 541 29.91 6.66 16.93
C GLY A 541 31.06 6.00 16.16
N SER A 542 32.31 6.40 16.46
CA SER A 542 33.54 5.84 15.89
C SER A 542 33.67 4.33 16.14
N VAL A 543 33.07 3.79 17.21
CA VAL A 543 33.04 2.34 17.49
C VAL A 543 32.39 1.56 16.35
N VAL A 544 31.28 2.09 15.80
CA VAL A 544 30.59 1.47 14.65
C VAL A 544 31.29 1.85 13.34
N LEU A 545 31.66 3.12 13.17
CA LEU A 545 32.26 3.64 11.94
C LEU A 545 33.65 3.07 11.63
N LYS A 546 34.44 2.73 12.67
CA LYS A 546 35.87 2.38 12.58
C LYS A 546 36.26 1.09 13.32
N GLY A 547 35.33 0.48 14.06
CA GLY A 547 35.58 -0.73 14.85
C GLY A 547 36.29 -0.51 16.20
N PHE A 548 36.57 0.74 16.58
CA PHE A 548 37.17 1.10 17.86
C PHE A 548 36.75 2.51 18.30
N LYS A 549 36.83 2.79 19.61
CA LYS A 549 36.54 4.12 20.17
C LYS A 549 37.69 5.09 19.86
N ASP A 550 37.57 5.83 18.76
CA ASP A 550 38.56 6.83 18.33
C ASP A 550 38.34 8.14 19.10
N GLY A 551 38.71 8.13 20.39
CA GLY A 551 38.68 9.32 21.24
C GLY A 551 38.25 9.06 22.68
N THR A 552 38.50 10.07 23.52
CA THR A 552 38.08 10.11 24.93
C THR A 552 37.33 11.39 25.28
N HIS A 553 37.04 12.24 24.29
CA HIS A 553 36.38 13.53 24.45
C HIS A 553 34.86 13.39 24.34
N TRP A 554 34.13 14.05 25.23
CA TRP A 554 32.68 13.98 25.38
C TRP A 554 32.00 15.35 25.18
N ASP A 555 32.75 16.35 24.71
CA ASP A 555 32.22 17.66 24.35
C ASP A 555 31.68 17.67 22.91
N VAL A 556 30.65 18.41 22.54
CA VAL A 556 29.57 18.93 23.37
C VAL A 556 28.57 17.79 23.67
N PRO A 557 28.08 17.64 24.92
CA PRO A 557 27.09 16.62 25.28
C PRO A 557 25.74 16.83 24.58
N ASP A 558 24.93 15.77 24.51
CA ASP A 558 23.60 15.79 23.88
C ASP A 558 22.55 16.67 24.61
N THR A 559 22.89 17.25 25.77
CA THR A 559 22.11 18.31 26.43
C THR A 559 22.20 19.66 25.71
N PHE A 560 23.10 19.80 24.73
CA PHE A 560 23.24 20.97 23.89
C PHE A 560 21.95 21.24 23.06
N PRO A 561 21.48 22.50 22.95
CA PRO A 561 20.26 22.84 22.24
C PRO A 561 20.45 22.87 20.70
N TYR A 562 20.71 21.70 20.12
CA TYR A 562 20.87 21.50 18.67
C TYR A 562 19.69 22.04 17.86
N ASP A 563 18.47 21.92 18.37
CA ASP A 563 17.25 22.45 17.75
C ASP A 563 17.29 23.98 17.59
N VAL A 564 17.75 24.70 18.62
CA VAL A 564 17.88 26.16 18.60
C VAL A 564 19.00 26.60 17.68
N VAL A 565 20.17 25.95 17.78
CA VAL A 565 21.38 26.30 17.02
C VAL A 565 21.24 25.94 15.54
N LEU A 566 20.73 24.76 15.20
CA LEU A 566 20.50 24.39 13.80
C LEU A 566 19.32 25.15 13.20
N GLY A 567 18.32 25.55 13.99
CA GLY A 567 17.27 26.46 13.55
C GLY A 567 17.82 27.83 13.18
N ALA A 568 18.60 28.44 14.08
CA ALA A 568 19.32 29.68 13.78
C ALA A 568 20.24 29.54 12.55
N ALA A 569 20.93 28.40 12.39
CA ALA A 569 21.81 28.17 11.26
C ALA A 569 21.03 28.05 9.94
N ARG A 570 19.87 27.40 9.94
CA ARG A 570 18.97 27.38 8.78
C ARG A 570 18.50 28.79 8.42
N ARG A 571 18.07 29.61 9.40
CA ARG A 571 17.70 31.01 9.18
C ARG A 571 18.85 31.82 8.56
N TYR A 572 20.08 31.67 9.06
CA TYR A 572 21.27 32.31 8.48
C TYR A 572 21.64 31.81 7.08
N ALA A 573 21.37 30.55 6.77
CA ALA A 573 21.54 29.97 5.44
C ALA A 573 20.42 30.35 4.45
N GLY A 574 19.41 31.12 4.88
CA GLY A 574 18.20 31.39 4.08
C GLY A 574 17.29 30.16 3.92
N ILE A 575 17.59 29.07 4.61
CA ILE A 575 16.75 27.88 4.69
C ILE A 575 15.57 28.22 5.59
N LYS A 576 14.36 28.14 5.05
CA LYS A 576 13.14 28.43 5.81
C LYS A 576 13.02 27.41 6.95
N ASP A 577 13.17 27.89 8.17
CA ASP A 577 13.14 27.07 9.36
C ASP A 577 11.73 26.48 9.54
N ASP A 578 11.66 25.19 9.80
CA ASP A 578 10.43 24.43 9.85
C ASP A 578 10.34 23.72 11.20
N PRO A 579 9.81 24.40 12.24
CA PRO A 579 9.68 23.81 13.59
C PRO A 579 8.69 22.64 13.61
N ASP A 580 7.94 22.45 12.52
CA ASP A 580 6.95 21.41 12.32
C ASP A 580 7.43 20.40 11.27
N ARG A 581 8.74 20.33 11.00
CA ARG A 581 9.33 19.24 10.21
C ARG A 581 9.19 17.92 10.95
N PHE A 582 8.91 16.85 10.20
CA PHE A 582 8.95 15.51 10.73
C PHE A 582 10.36 15.21 11.30
N PRO A 583 10.47 14.68 12.53
CA PRO A 583 11.74 14.58 13.23
C PRO A 583 12.49 13.26 12.98
N LEU A 584 11.93 12.34 12.18
CA LEU A 584 12.58 11.10 11.77
C LEU A 584 13.27 11.24 10.40
N PRO A 585 14.25 10.38 10.07
CA PRO A 585 14.81 10.33 8.72
C PRO A 585 13.76 9.96 7.67
N ALA A 586 14.02 10.29 6.40
CA ALA A 586 13.13 9.92 5.30
C ALA A 586 12.88 8.38 5.28
N GLY A 587 11.63 8.00 5.03
CA GLY A 587 11.18 6.59 5.03
C GLY A 587 10.96 5.98 6.41
N HIS A 588 11.41 6.62 7.50
CA HIS A 588 11.21 6.13 8.86
C HIS A 588 9.85 6.57 9.43
N TYR A 589 9.36 5.85 10.42
CA TYR A 589 8.08 6.11 11.07
C TYR A 589 8.08 5.62 12.51
N TRP A 590 7.18 6.15 13.35
CA TRP A 590 6.96 5.54 14.66
C TRP A 590 6.03 4.34 14.52
N GLY A 591 6.51 3.19 14.97
CA GLY A 591 5.89 1.88 14.76
C GLY A 591 6.34 0.85 15.79
N PRO A 592 5.87 -0.40 15.68
CA PRO A 592 6.16 -1.45 16.66
C PRO A 592 7.65 -1.85 16.66
N LEU A 593 8.13 -2.35 17.80
CA LEU A 593 9.53 -2.71 18.07
C LEU A 593 10.03 -3.90 17.22
N ASP A 594 9.12 -4.80 16.84
CA ASP A 594 9.34 -5.96 15.98
C ASP A 594 9.11 -5.64 14.48
N GLY A 595 8.99 -4.36 14.13
CA GLY A 595 8.94 -3.88 12.74
C GLY A 595 10.29 -3.92 12.02
N PRO A 596 10.32 -3.49 10.73
CA PRO A 596 11.56 -3.32 9.98
C PRO A 596 12.43 -2.20 10.57
N THR A 597 13.67 -2.03 10.10
CA THR A 597 14.67 -1.10 10.67
C THR A 597 14.21 0.38 10.67
N GLU A 598 13.30 0.72 9.77
CA GLU A 598 12.65 2.01 9.61
C GLU A 598 11.54 2.30 10.66
N SER A 599 11.10 1.26 11.39
CA SER A 599 10.06 1.31 12.43
C SER A 599 10.66 1.63 13.80
N TRP A 600 10.55 2.87 14.25
CA TRP A 600 11.14 3.31 15.52
C TRP A 600 10.10 3.33 16.64
N SER A 601 10.24 2.41 17.60
CA SER A 601 9.37 2.33 18.77
C SER A 601 9.75 3.28 19.90
N ASN A 602 10.97 3.81 19.87
CA ASN A 602 11.65 4.53 20.96
C ASN A 602 11.90 3.68 22.23
N THR A 603 11.89 2.35 22.09
CA THR A 603 12.17 1.40 23.18
C THR A 603 13.44 0.57 22.99
N PHE A 604 14.08 0.63 21.82
CA PHE A 604 15.35 -0.08 21.57
C PHE A 604 16.53 0.58 22.31
N GLY A 605 16.41 1.88 22.64
CA GLY A 605 17.33 2.62 23.49
C GLY A 605 18.44 3.37 22.74
N ASN A 606 18.64 3.04 21.47
CA ASN A 606 19.55 3.72 20.55
C ASN A 606 18.86 4.78 19.67
N GLU A 607 17.52 4.88 19.70
CA GLU A 607 16.80 5.88 18.90
C GLU A 607 17.02 7.30 19.46
N PRO A 608 17.24 8.31 18.60
CA PRO A 608 17.61 9.67 18.99
C PRO A 608 16.57 10.34 19.90
N GLN A 609 17.03 11.23 20.78
CA GLN A 609 16.15 11.99 21.66
C GLN A 609 15.13 12.85 20.88
N SER A 610 15.48 13.33 19.68
CA SER A 610 14.54 14.04 18.78
C SER A 610 13.37 13.18 18.32
N SER A 611 13.54 11.86 18.21
CA SER A 611 12.44 10.92 17.94
C SER A 611 11.48 10.82 19.13
N LYS A 612 12.02 10.79 20.35
CA LYS A 612 11.25 10.70 21.61
C LYS A 612 10.47 11.98 21.88
N ASP A 613 11.13 13.13 21.74
CA ASP A 613 10.51 14.45 21.93
C ASP A 613 9.49 14.73 20.82
N GLY A 614 9.78 14.31 19.59
CA GLY A 614 8.83 14.30 18.48
C GLY A 614 7.56 13.53 18.80
N LEU A 615 7.67 12.23 19.09
CA LEU A 615 6.50 11.40 19.34
C LEU A 615 5.67 11.92 20.52
N ARG A 616 6.32 12.38 21.60
CA ARG A 616 5.64 13.05 22.73
C ARG A 616 4.82 14.25 22.27
N ARG A 617 5.42 15.14 21.46
CA ARG A 617 4.74 16.33 20.94
C ARG A 617 3.53 15.96 20.07
N TRP A 618 3.65 14.92 19.25
CA TRP A 618 2.54 14.43 18.43
C TRP A 618 1.40 13.84 19.27
N GLN A 619 1.75 13.00 20.26
CA GLN A 619 0.81 12.42 21.22
C GLN A 619 0.02 13.50 21.97
N GLU A 620 0.72 14.46 22.59
CA GLU A 620 0.12 15.57 23.33
C GLU A 620 -0.76 16.44 22.42
N ALA A 621 -0.32 16.68 21.19
CA ALA A 621 -1.09 17.45 20.21
C ALA A 621 -2.37 16.72 19.76
N ILE A 622 -2.32 15.41 19.46
CA ILE A 622 -3.52 14.66 19.02
C ILE A 622 -4.48 14.32 20.18
N GLY A 623 -4.03 14.46 21.43
CA GLY A 623 -4.86 14.29 22.63
C GLY A 623 -4.70 12.95 23.35
N VAL A 624 -3.54 12.30 23.22
CA VAL A 624 -3.14 11.12 24.01
C VAL A 624 -1.95 11.46 24.93
N PRO A 625 -1.71 10.71 26.03
CA PRO A 625 -0.60 11.02 26.94
C PRO A 625 0.78 10.96 26.25
N GLY A 626 1.60 11.99 26.49
CA GLY A 626 2.93 12.18 25.88
C GLY A 626 4.03 11.24 26.41
N SER A 627 3.90 9.93 26.22
CA SER A 627 4.90 8.94 26.62
C SER A 627 6.25 9.15 25.91
N GLY A 628 6.23 9.55 24.63
CA GLY A 628 7.39 9.58 23.73
C GLY A 628 7.77 8.19 23.18
N ILE A 629 6.93 7.18 23.45
CA ILE A 629 7.11 5.77 23.06
C ILE A 629 5.93 5.33 22.19
N PHE A 630 6.19 4.52 21.17
CA PHE A 630 5.11 3.97 20.34
C PHE A 630 4.38 2.87 21.10
N ASP A 631 3.16 3.18 21.55
CA ASP A 631 2.32 2.32 22.37
C ASP A 631 0.93 2.09 21.73
N ASN A 632 0.11 1.24 22.34
CA ASN A 632 -1.23 0.92 21.82
C ASN A 632 -2.16 2.15 21.73
N ALA A 633 -1.96 3.18 22.57
CA ALA A 633 -2.75 4.41 22.51
C ALA A 633 -2.34 5.27 21.30
N THR A 634 -1.04 5.35 21.04
CA THR A 634 -0.44 5.96 19.84
C THR A 634 -0.96 5.27 18.59
N LYS A 635 -0.88 3.93 18.54
CA LYS A 635 -1.37 3.13 17.41
C LYS A 635 -2.85 3.35 17.15
N ALA A 636 -3.68 3.35 18.19
CA ALA A 636 -5.12 3.59 18.05
C ALA A 636 -5.45 5.03 17.58
N ALA A 637 -4.70 6.03 18.04
CA ALA A 637 -4.87 7.42 17.61
C ALA A 637 -4.50 7.61 16.13
N ALA A 638 -3.38 7.03 15.69
CA ALA A 638 -2.94 7.04 14.30
C ALA A 638 -3.92 6.30 13.38
N THR A 639 -4.34 5.08 13.77
CA THR A 639 -5.40 4.30 13.08
C THR A 639 -6.66 5.13 12.88
N ARG A 640 -7.19 5.74 13.95
CA ARG A 640 -8.43 6.51 13.89
C ARG A 640 -8.29 7.79 13.05
N MET A 641 -7.10 8.40 13.08
CA MET A 641 -6.78 9.53 12.22
C MET A 641 -6.76 9.11 10.75
N GLN A 642 -6.00 8.06 10.39
CA GLN A 642 -5.95 7.50 9.03
C GLN A 642 -7.36 7.20 8.50
N GLN A 643 -8.20 6.54 9.31
CA GLN A 643 -9.60 6.27 8.97
C GLN A 643 -10.42 7.55 8.69
N LEU A 644 -10.29 8.59 9.53
CA LEU A 644 -11.01 9.85 9.34
C LEU A 644 -10.50 10.67 8.13
N TRP A 645 -9.25 10.46 7.73
CA TRP A 645 -8.62 11.07 6.57
C TRP A 645 -8.76 10.23 5.28
N GLY A 646 -9.31 9.01 5.34
CA GLY A 646 -9.41 8.10 4.21
C GLY A 646 -8.06 7.55 3.74
N TRP A 647 -7.06 7.52 4.63
CA TRP A 647 -5.71 7.04 4.35
C TRP A 647 -5.56 5.53 4.61
N PRO A 648 -4.53 4.87 4.04
CA PRO A 648 -4.17 3.50 4.38
C PRO A 648 -3.99 3.31 5.90
N VAL A 649 -4.76 2.38 6.47
CA VAL A 649 -4.83 2.19 7.91
C VAL A 649 -3.71 1.25 8.36
N THR A 650 -2.60 1.84 8.80
CA THR A 650 -1.41 1.13 9.28
C THR A 650 -1.29 1.13 10.81
N GLY A 651 -1.87 2.16 11.45
CA GLY A 651 -1.67 2.47 12.86
C GLY A 651 -0.28 3.02 13.22
N ASN A 652 0.63 3.17 12.26
CA ASN A 652 1.92 3.81 12.49
C ASN A 652 1.80 5.34 12.32
N VAL A 653 2.72 6.11 12.88
CA VAL A 653 2.77 7.57 12.71
C VAL A 653 3.91 7.93 11.75
N TYR A 654 3.55 8.25 10.51
CA TYR A 654 4.46 8.74 9.47
C TYR A 654 4.46 10.28 9.44
N GLU A 655 5.22 10.84 8.49
CA GLU A 655 5.23 12.27 8.19
C GLU A 655 3.83 12.82 7.86
N GLY A 656 2.95 12.01 7.25
CA GLY A 656 1.56 12.41 6.98
C GLY A 656 0.77 12.71 8.26
N GLU A 657 0.75 11.76 9.20
CA GLU A 657 0.07 11.92 10.48
C GLU A 657 0.69 13.04 11.32
N TRP A 658 2.00 13.20 11.25
CA TRP A 658 2.69 14.33 11.87
C TRP A 658 2.25 15.66 11.27
N ASN A 659 2.25 15.79 9.95
CA ASN A 659 1.96 17.05 9.27
C ASN A 659 0.57 17.57 9.61
N GLU A 660 -0.46 16.73 9.56
CA GLU A 660 -1.81 17.19 9.85
C GLU A 660 -1.98 17.59 11.33
N VAL A 661 -1.43 16.82 12.27
CA VAL A 661 -1.52 17.14 13.71
C VAL A 661 -0.67 18.35 14.10
N ILE A 662 0.59 18.40 13.65
CA ILE A 662 1.55 19.41 14.11
C ILE A 662 1.49 20.68 13.25
N ARG A 663 1.58 20.59 11.91
CA ARG A 663 1.55 21.77 11.02
C ARG A 663 0.15 22.32 10.87
N ASN A 664 -0.81 21.46 10.53
CA ASN A 664 -2.16 21.91 10.15
C ASN A 664 -3.09 22.05 11.37
N GLY A 665 -2.57 21.76 12.58
CA GLY A 665 -3.30 21.91 13.83
C GLY A 665 -4.50 20.98 13.96
N TRP A 666 -4.57 19.91 13.16
CA TRP A 666 -5.66 18.94 13.23
C TRP A 666 -5.66 18.24 14.59
N ARG A 667 -6.85 18.13 15.18
CA ARG A 667 -7.06 17.48 16.47
C ARG A 667 -8.09 16.39 16.25
N LEU A 668 -7.92 15.26 16.93
CA LEU A 668 -8.95 14.21 16.95
C LEU A 668 -10.29 14.85 17.34
N PRO A 669 -11.33 14.84 16.47
CA PRO A 669 -12.52 15.62 16.71
C PRO A 669 -13.17 15.26 18.04
N ALA A 670 -13.48 16.29 18.84
CA ALA A 670 -14.24 16.12 20.06
C ALA A 670 -15.55 15.38 19.71
N PRO A 671 -15.85 14.24 20.34
CA PRO A 671 -17.01 13.46 19.97
C PRO A 671 -18.28 14.30 20.15
N GLN A 672 -19.15 14.31 19.14
CA GLN A 672 -20.50 14.85 19.31
C GLN A 672 -21.15 14.16 20.52
N PRO A 673 -21.97 14.88 21.32
CA PRO A 673 -22.67 14.30 22.47
C PRO A 673 -23.81 13.37 22.02
N ARG A 674 -23.44 12.19 21.53
CA ARG A 674 -24.18 10.95 21.76
C ARG A 674 -23.65 10.36 23.08
N MET A 675 -24.46 9.53 23.74
CA MET A 675 -24.04 8.84 24.98
C MET A 675 -22.74 8.07 24.75
N PRO A 676 -21.85 7.98 25.76
CA PRO A 676 -20.49 7.49 25.56
C PRO A 676 -20.48 6.08 24.99
N ALA A 677 -19.69 5.86 23.94
CA ALA A 677 -19.31 4.52 23.54
C ALA A 677 -18.49 3.90 24.67
N ALA A 678 -19.03 2.83 25.27
CA ALA A 678 -18.29 2.03 26.24
C ALA A 678 -17.11 1.31 25.54
N PRO A 679 -16.07 0.86 26.29
CA PRO A 679 -15.15 -0.15 25.78
C PRO A 679 -15.95 -1.35 25.27
N ILE A 680 -15.70 -1.76 24.01
CA ILE A 680 -16.45 -2.76 23.20
C ILE A 680 -17.74 -3.20 23.90
N ASP A 681 -18.82 -2.44 23.72
CA ASP A 681 -20.15 -2.90 24.16
C ASP A 681 -20.56 -4.04 23.22
N PRO A 682 -20.70 -5.30 23.68
CA PRO A 682 -21.09 -6.44 22.85
C PRO A 682 -22.62 -6.41 22.58
N GLY A 683 -23.09 -5.27 22.10
CA GLY A 683 -24.48 -4.85 22.07
C GLY A 683 -25.09 -4.63 23.47
N PRO A 684 -26.20 -3.85 23.55
CA PRO A 684 -27.03 -3.82 24.74
C PRO A 684 -27.46 -5.24 25.13
N LYS A 685 -27.62 -5.48 26.43
CA LYS A 685 -27.85 -6.81 27.07
C LYS A 685 -29.18 -7.51 26.73
N VAL A 686 -29.69 -7.37 25.50
CA VAL A 686 -30.98 -7.92 25.04
C VAL A 686 -30.83 -8.86 23.83
N HIS A 687 -29.73 -8.77 23.06
CA HIS A 687 -29.53 -9.55 21.83
C HIS A 687 -28.09 -10.06 21.62
N ARG A 688 -27.45 -10.66 22.64
CA ARG A 688 -26.21 -11.41 22.42
C ARG A 688 -26.48 -12.77 21.80
N SER A 689 -25.44 -13.36 21.20
CA SER A 689 -25.37 -14.81 20.99
C SER A 689 -25.65 -15.55 22.29
N ARG A 690 -26.38 -16.66 22.19
CA ARG A 690 -26.75 -17.52 23.32
C ARG A 690 -26.64 -18.98 22.90
N LYS A 691 -25.99 -19.80 23.71
CA LYS A 691 -26.03 -21.25 23.55
C LYS A 691 -27.43 -21.73 23.94
N VAL A 692 -28.15 -22.31 22.99
CA VAL A 692 -29.49 -22.84 23.24
C VAL A 692 -29.38 -24.19 23.95
N ARG A 693 -28.53 -25.08 23.41
CA ARG A 693 -28.23 -26.41 23.98
C ARG A 693 -27.07 -27.10 23.26
N ASP A 694 -26.54 -28.16 23.86
CA ASP A 694 -25.91 -29.23 23.09
C ASP A 694 -26.98 -29.95 22.26
N ALA A 695 -26.71 -30.20 20.98
CA ALA A 695 -27.63 -30.87 20.07
C ALA A 695 -27.30 -32.36 19.94
N THR A 696 -26.01 -32.72 19.98
CA THR A 696 -25.53 -34.12 19.98
C THR A 696 -24.59 -34.37 21.15
N GLY A 697 -24.33 -35.64 21.43
CA GLY A 697 -23.42 -36.10 22.48
C GLY A 697 -24.04 -37.15 23.43
N PRO A 698 -23.28 -37.57 24.46
CA PRO A 698 -23.71 -38.56 25.44
C PRO A 698 -24.98 -38.14 26.17
N GLY A 699 -25.92 -39.08 26.33
CA GLY A 699 -27.26 -38.84 26.88
C GLY A 699 -28.24 -38.12 25.94
N LEU A 700 -27.79 -37.57 24.81
CA LEU A 700 -28.63 -36.86 23.85
C LEU A 700 -28.89 -37.68 22.59
N THR A 701 -27.84 -38.28 22.02
CA THR A 701 -27.88 -39.02 20.75
C THR A 701 -27.36 -40.46 20.85
N ASP A 702 -27.10 -40.96 22.06
CA ASP A 702 -26.71 -42.35 22.35
C ASP A 702 -27.64 -43.38 21.73
N ARG A 703 -28.96 -43.12 21.71
CA ARG A 703 -29.95 -44.06 21.16
C ARG A 703 -29.67 -44.39 19.70
N PHE A 704 -29.22 -43.39 18.93
CA PHE A 704 -28.83 -43.51 17.52
C PHE A 704 -27.40 -44.01 17.33
N GLY A 705 -26.67 -44.29 18.43
CA GLY A 705 -25.25 -44.60 18.40
C GLY A 705 -24.38 -43.42 17.98
N MET A 706 -24.75 -42.18 18.30
CA MET A 706 -23.99 -40.98 17.93
C MET A 706 -23.54 -40.21 19.18
N ALA A 707 -22.78 -40.87 20.06
CA ALA A 707 -22.29 -40.24 21.29
C ALA A 707 -21.14 -39.26 21.03
N ALA A 708 -20.47 -39.37 19.89
CA ALA A 708 -19.48 -38.42 19.38
C ALA A 708 -19.69 -38.22 17.86
N THR A 709 -19.79 -36.98 17.39
CA THR A 709 -20.15 -36.65 16.00
C THR A 709 -19.85 -35.18 15.67
N ASP A 710 -19.64 -34.86 14.40
CA ASP A 710 -19.41 -33.49 13.90
C ASP A 710 -20.30 -33.05 12.73
N LEU A 711 -20.14 -31.78 12.37
CA LEU A 711 -20.88 -31.06 11.35
C LEU A 711 -22.38 -31.02 11.68
N GLY A 712 -23.23 -31.63 10.84
CA GLY A 712 -24.68 -31.47 10.90
C GLY A 712 -25.14 -30.36 9.94
N VAL A 713 -24.77 -30.46 8.67
CA VAL A 713 -25.27 -29.57 7.60
C VAL A 713 -26.75 -29.82 7.34
N MET A 714 -27.54 -28.78 7.08
CA MET A 714 -29.00 -28.86 7.22
C MET A 714 -29.80 -28.34 6.03
N ALA A 715 -30.89 -29.05 5.72
CA ALA A 715 -31.91 -28.61 4.79
C ALA A 715 -33.32 -28.95 5.32
N ARG A 716 -34.33 -28.24 4.79
CA ARG A 716 -35.73 -28.62 5.00
C ARG A 716 -36.11 -29.67 3.95
N THR A 717 -36.59 -30.82 4.38
CA THR A 717 -37.06 -31.89 3.48
C THR A 717 -38.29 -31.45 2.69
N PRO A 718 -38.63 -32.09 1.55
CA PRO A 718 -39.91 -31.90 0.87
C PRO A 718 -41.15 -32.02 1.78
N SER A 719 -41.19 -32.97 2.73
CA SER A 719 -42.26 -33.04 3.75
C SER A 719 -42.23 -31.94 4.82
N GLY A 720 -41.24 -31.05 4.81
CA GLY A 720 -41.13 -29.91 5.70
C GLY A 720 -40.37 -30.17 7.02
N ARG A 721 -39.89 -31.40 7.25
CA ARG A 721 -39.02 -31.76 8.38
C ARG A 721 -37.63 -31.13 8.20
N ILE A 722 -36.81 -31.11 9.26
CA ILE A 722 -35.39 -30.77 9.15
C ILE A 722 -34.60 -32.07 9.02
N LEU A 723 -33.75 -32.18 8.01
CA LEU A 723 -32.67 -33.18 7.98
C LEU A 723 -31.36 -32.50 8.39
N ALA A 724 -30.59 -33.15 9.25
CA ALA A 724 -29.20 -32.81 9.51
C ALA A 724 -28.30 -33.98 9.09
N VAL A 725 -27.25 -33.69 8.34
CA VAL A 725 -26.25 -34.66 7.87
C VAL A 725 -24.91 -34.38 8.57
N PHE A 726 -24.46 -35.36 9.35
CA PHE A 726 -23.26 -35.31 10.17
C PHE A 726 -22.09 -36.01 9.48
N GLY A 727 -20.87 -35.61 9.83
CA GLY A 727 -19.64 -36.20 9.32
C GLY A 727 -19.23 -37.44 10.11
N ASP A 728 -17.97 -37.48 10.54
CA ASP A 728 -17.40 -38.62 11.24
C ASP A 728 -18.13 -38.84 12.57
N THR A 729 -18.70 -40.05 12.74
CA THR A 729 -19.61 -40.37 13.84
C THR A 729 -19.23 -41.68 14.50
N PHE A 730 -19.22 -41.67 15.83
CA PHE A 730 -18.76 -42.78 16.68
C PHE A 730 -19.80 -43.12 17.75
N ARG A 731 -19.80 -44.40 18.15
CA ARG A 731 -20.80 -44.93 19.09
C ARG A 731 -20.47 -44.63 20.54
N GLY A 732 -19.19 -44.58 20.90
CA GLY A 732 -18.76 -44.11 22.20
C GLY A 732 -18.51 -42.60 22.24
N PRO A 733 -18.18 -42.06 23.42
CA PRO A 733 -18.07 -40.61 23.64
C PRO A 733 -16.80 -39.99 23.07
N ARG A 734 -15.81 -40.76 22.55
CA ARG A 734 -14.61 -40.20 21.92
C ARG A 734 -14.52 -40.55 20.44
N VAL A 735 -13.83 -39.70 19.69
CA VAL A 735 -13.37 -40.01 18.32
C VAL A 735 -12.64 -41.36 18.33
N GLY A 736 -13.11 -42.30 17.51
CA GLY A 736 -12.59 -43.67 17.42
C GLY A 736 -13.27 -44.70 18.34
N ASP A 737 -14.17 -44.30 19.26
CA ASP A 737 -14.83 -45.26 20.15
C ASP A 737 -15.98 -46.01 19.45
N GLY A 738 -15.82 -47.32 19.27
CA GLY A 738 -16.84 -48.19 18.68
C GLY A 738 -16.86 -48.15 17.15
N ASP A 739 -18.03 -48.26 16.54
CA ASP A 739 -18.19 -48.23 15.09
C ASP A 739 -18.21 -46.80 14.54
N TRP A 740 -17.24 -46.51 13.68
CA TRP A 740 -17.12 -45.30 12.88
C TRP A 740 -18.02 -45.37 11.66
N ARG A 741 -18.83 -44.31 11.44
CA ARG A 741 -19.71 -44.13 10.30
C ARG A 741 -19.63 -42.68 9.83
N ALA A 742 -19.59 -42.45 8.51
CA ALA A 742 -19.89 -41.17 7.89
C ALA A 742 -20.43 -41.35 6.45
N PRO A 743 -21.11 -40.34 5.88
CA PRO A 743 -21.95 -39.40 6.62
C PRO A 743 -23.17 -40.11 7.21
N VAL A 744 -23.78 -39.56 8.26
CA VAL A 744 -25.01 -40.09 8.86
C VAL A 744 -26.09 -39.01 8.95
N GLY A 745 -27.38 -39.39 8.92
CA GLY A 745 -28.49 -38.44 8.97
C GLY A 745 -29.39 -38.59 10.20
N LEU A 746 -29.86 -37.48 10.76
CA LEU A 746 -30.95 -37.43 11.74
C LEU A 746 -32.06 -36.47 11.28
N PHE A 747 -33.30 -36.86 11.53
CA PHE A 747 -34.47 -36.00 11.31
C PHE A 747 -34.86 -35.23 12.58
N SER A 748 -35.40 -34.04 12.39
CA SER A 748 -36.00 -33.24 13.45
C SER A 748 -37.33 -32.64 13.02
N ASP A 749 -38.33 -32.81 13.89
CA ASP A 749 -39.66 -32.22 13.77
C ASP A 749 -39.77 -30.90 14.57
N THR A 750 -38.63 -30.29 14.92
CA THR A 750 -38.58 -29.05 15.72
C THR A 750 -39.10 -27.86 14.91
N THR A 751 -40.19 -27.26 15.37
CA THR A 751 -40.79 -26.05 14.77
C THR A 751 -40.52 -24.77 15.57
N ILE A 752 -40.13 -24.88 16.84
CA ILE A 752 -39.83 -23.73 17.72
C ILE A 752 -38.34 -23.80 18.12
N LEU A 753 -37.49 -23.14 17.34
CA LEU A 753 -36.02 -23.25 17.46
C LEU A 753 -35.46 -22.71 18.80
N ASP A 754 -36.17 -21.80 19.46
CA ASP A 754 -35.81 -21.28 20.79
C ASP A 754 -35.84 -22.33 21.91
N ASN A 755 -36.60 -23.42 21.75
CA ASN A 755 -36.62 -24.55 22.69
C ASN A 755 -35.43 -25.52 22.48
N GLY A 756 -34.67 -25.31 21.41
CA GLY A 756 -33.59 -26.17 20.99
C GLY A 756 -34.03 -27.34 20.11
N ILE A 757 -33.22 -27.68 19.12
CA ILE A 757 -33.44 -28.78 18.19
C ILE A 757 -33.41 -30.12 18.94
N THR A 758 -34.33 -31.00 18.57
CA THR A 758 -34.41 -32.38 19.08
C THR A 758 -34.61 -33.35 17.93
N TRP A 759 -33.92 -34.49 18.00
CA TRP A 759 -33.92 -35.49 16.92
C TRP A 759 -35.04 -36.50 17.13
N SER A 760 -35.87 -36.73 16.11
CA SER A 760 -36.97 -37.69 16.19
C SER A 760 -36.50 -39.11 15.87
N GLU A 761 -35.84 -39.30 14.73
CA GLU A 761 -35.32 -40.59 14.26
C GLU A 761 -34.05 -40.43 13.41
N ALA A 762 -33.36 -41.55 13.15
CA ALA A 762 -32.25 -41.61 12.20
C ALA A 762 -32.74 -41.80 10.76
N ALA A 763 -31.99 -41.27 9.80
CA ALA A 763 -32.23 -41.52 8.38
C ALA A 763 -31.73 -42.91 7.95
N GLY A 764 -32.41 -43.51 6.97
CA GLY A 764 -32.11 -44.85 6.46
C GLY A 764 -33.08 -45.92 6.96
N GLY A 765 -32.69 -47.20 6.79
CA GLY A 765 -33.56 -48.35 7.10
C GLY A 765 -33.74 -48.68 8.58
N ASP A 766 -33.14 -47.91 9.50
CA ASP A 766 -33.14 -48.16 10.94
C ASP A 766 -33.36 -46.84 11.70
N PRO A 767 -34.61 -46.43 11.99
CA PRO A 767 -34.90 -45.15 12.64
C PRO A 767 -34.33 -45.08 14.07
N GLY A 768 -33.96 -46.22 14.65
CA GLY A 768 -33.30 -46.32 15.95
C GLY A 768 -31.80 -46.16 15.91
N TYR A 769 -31.12 -46.29 14.76
CA TYR A 769 -29.66 -46.31 14.68
C TYR A 769 -29.13 -45.58 13.43
N ALA A 770 -28.35 -44.52 13.65
CA ALA A 770 -27.77 -43.76 12.55
C ALA A 770 -26.67 -44.58 11.85
N ARG A 771 -27.02 -45.12 10.67
CA ARG A 771 -26.10 -45.81 9.76
C ARG A 771 -25.49 -44.81 8.78
N GLN A 772 -24.44 -45.24 8.08
CA GLN A 772 -23.96 -44.48 6.92
C GLN A 772 -25.09 -44.33 5.91
N LEU A 773 -25.24 -43.14 5.32
CA LEU A 773 -26.25 -42.88 4.28
C LEU A 773 -26.00 -43.72 3.02
N TRP A 774 -24.75 -44.15 2.81
CA TRP A 774 -24.34 -45.16 1.84
C TRP A 774 -23.12 -45.94 2.36
N ASP A 775 -23.05 -47.24 2.04
CA ASP A 775 -21.99 -48.11 2.53
C ASP A 775 -20.65 -47.87 1.80
N TYR A 776 -19.61 -47.60 2.58
CA TYR A 776 -18.21 -47.73 2.15
C TYR A 776 -17.33 -48.13 3.35
N PRO A 777 -16.23 -48.89 3.12
CA PRO A 777 -15.25 -49.16 4.17
C PRO A 777 -14.40 -47.91 4.44
N HIS A 778 -14.40 -47.44 5.69
CA HIS A 778 -13.46 -46.43 6.18
C HIS A 778 -12.00 -46.93 6.08
N ASN A 779 -11.04 -46.02 5.90
CA ASN A 779 -9.61 -46.33 5.70
C ASN A 779 -9.32 -47.37 4.60
N ASN A 780 -10.05 -47.28 3.49
CA ASN A 780 -9.81 -48.13 2.32
C ASN A 780 -8.57 -47.62 1.52
N PRO A 781 -8.03 -48.41 0.56
CA PRO A 781 -6.83 -48.03 -0.19
C PRO A 781 -6.94 -46.75 -1.04
N VAL A 782 -8.16 -46.23 -1.26
CA VAL A 782 -8.42 -45.04 -2.07
C VAL A 782 -8.65 -43.81 -1.17
N PHE A 783 -9.42 -43.92 -0.09
CA PHE A 783 -9.80 -42.82 0.79
C PHE A 783 -10.14 -43.30 2.22
N SER A 784 -10.10 -42.39 3.20
CA SER A 784 -10.37 -42.68 4.61
C SER A 784 -11.82 -42.47 5.02
N THR A 785 -12.45 -41.38 4.57
CA THR A 785 -13.83 -41.01 4.93
C THR A 785 -14.46 -40.08 3.89
N VAL A 786 -15.77 -39.86 3.99
CA VAL A 786 -16.57 -38.98 3.14
C VAL A 786 -17.31 -38.00 4.04
N LEU A 787 -16.96 -36.72 3.92
CA LEU A 787 -17.50 -35.66 4.78
C LEU A 787 -18.53 -34.81 4.02
N PRO A 788 -19.70 -34.53 4.59
CA PRO A 788 -20.68 -33.64 3.96
C PRO A 788 -20.17 -32.20 4.01
N SER A 789 -20.25 -31.43 2.91
CA SER A 789 -19.95 -29.99 2.97
C SER A 789 -21.20 -29.14 3.10
N ASP A 790 -22.27 -29.48 2.37
CA ASP A 790 -23.57 -28.81 2.47
C ASP A 790 -24.69 -29.62 1.77
N VAL A 791 -25.94 -29.39 2.19
CA VAL A 791 -27.16 -30.06 1.68
C VAL A 791 -28.27 -29.04 1.40
N ILE A 792 -28.98 -29.22 0.29
CA ILE A 792 -30.11 -28.36 -0.14
C ILE A 792 -31.28 -29.20 -0.65
N THR A 793 -32.44 -28.56 -0.81
CA THR A 793 -33.64 -29.14 -1.42
C THR A 793 -34.05 -28.32 -2.62
N VAL A 794 -34.21 -28.96 -3.78
CA VAL A 794 -34.60 -28.31 -5.04
C VAL A 794 -35.79 -29.08 -5.62
N GLY A 795 -36.97 -28.47 -5.53
CA GLY A 795 -38.24 -29.18 -5.75
C GLY A 795 -38.41 -30.32 -4.76
N ASP A 796 -38.84 -31.49 -5.24
CA ASP A 796 -39.05 -32.69 -4.42
C ASP A 796 -37.77 -33.52 -4.20
N THR A 797 -36.59 -33.00 -4.57
CA THR A 797 -35.30 -33.73 -4.48
C THR A 797 -34.32 -33.00 -3.57
N MET A 798 -33.70 -33.75 -2.65
CA MET A 798 -32.59 -33.27 -1.84
C MET A 798 -31.26 -33.60 -2.51
N TYR A 799 -30.30 -32.67 -2.42
CA TYR A 799 -28.95 -32.82 -2.96
C TYR A 799 -27.92 -32.54 -1.88
N LEU A 800 -26.95 -33.44 -1.74
CA LEU A 800 -25.87 -33.38 -0.75
C LEU A 800 -24.53 -33.36 -1.49
N HIS A 801 -23.75 -32.31 -1.28
CA HIS A 801 -22.37 -32.25 -1.75
C HIS A 801 -21.44 -32.85 -0.67
N ALA A 802 -20.55 -33.75 -1.08
CA ALA A 802 -19.66 -34.48 -0.20
C ALA A 802 -18.20 -34.47 -0.69
N MET A 803 -17.28 -34.39 0.27
CA MET A 803 -15.83 -34.38 0.06
C MET A 803 -15.26 -35.75 0.41
N VAL A 804 -14.67 -36.45 -0.57
CA VAL A 804 -14.02 -37.74 -0.34
C VAL A 804 -12.58 -37.51 0.04
N ASN A 805 -12.20 -37.86 1.27
CA ASN A 805 -10.94 -37.47 1.91
C ASN A 805 -10.01 -38.66 2.17
N ARG A 806 -8.70 -38.51 2.00
CA ARG A 806 -7.65 -39.48 2.36
C ARG A 806 -6.76 -38.91 3.46
N GLY A 807 -7.22 -39.02 4.70
CA GLY A 807 -6.76 -38.20 5.81
C GLY A 807 -7.46 -36.83 5.80
N LEU A 808 -7.50 -36.18 6.96
CA LEU A 808 -8.10 -34.85 7.09
C LEU A 808 -7.29 -33.82 6.27
N GLY A 809 -7.97 -32.90 5.60
CA GLY A 809 -7.37 -31.88 4.74
C GLY A 809 -6.97 -32.34 3.33
N ASN A 810 -7.08 -33.64 3.00
CA ASN A 810 -6.65 -34.18 1.72
C ASN A 810 -7.82 -34.73 0.90
N VAL A 811 -8.48 -33.83 0.16
CA VAL A 811 -9.61 -34.16 -0.72
C VAL A 811 -9.10 -34.88 -1.97
N VAL A 812 -9.61 -36.08 -2.23
CA VAL A 812 -9.30 -36.88 -3.43
C VAL A 812 -10.23 -36.53 -4.58
N TRP A 813 -11.49 -36.21 -4.29
CA TRP A 813 -12.47 -35.61 -5.19
C TRP A 813 -13.68 -35.12 -4.37
N THR A 814 -14.61 -34.43 -5.04
CA THR A 814 -15.95 -34.17 -4.47
C THR A 814 -17.05 -34.73 -5.36
N GLU A 815 -18.23 -34.96 -4.79
CA GLU A 815 -19.33 -35.62 -5.49
C GLU A 815 -20.69 -35.15 -4.94
N ILE A 816 -21.74 -35.34 -5.72
CA ILE A 816 -23.12 -35.03 -5.31
C ILE A 816 -23.93 -36.32 -5.19
N TRP A 817 -24.60 -36.47 -4.06
CA TRP A 817 -25.61 -37.49 -3.80
C TRP A 817 -27.01 -36.85 -3.84
N LYS A 818 -28.02 -37.63 -4.21
CA LYS A 818 -29.42 -37.17 -4.25
C LYS A 818 -30.37 -38.12 -3.52
N SER A 819 -31.44 -37.58 -2.97
CA SER A 819 -32.56 -38.32 -2.38
C SER A 819 -33.89 -37.76 -2.87
N THR A 820 -34.84 -38.66 -3.13
CA THR A 820 -36.22 -38.34 -3.55
C THR A 820 -37.26 -38.88 -2.56
N ASP A 821 -36.84 -39.17 -1.33
CA ASP A 821 -37.64 -39.78 -0.26
C ASP A 821 -37.40 -39.09 1.09
N ASP A 822 -37.40 -37.75 1.07
CA ASP A 822 -37.09 -36.87 2.21
C ASP A 822 -35.69 -37.02 2.82
N GLY A 823 -34.73 -37.64 2.13
CA GLY A 823 -33.39 -37.89 2.66
C GLY A 823 -33.24 -39.23 3.39
N ASN A 824 -34.21 -40.14 3.28
CA ASN A 824 -34.11 -41.47 3.86
C ASN A 824 -33.10 -42.36 3.13
N THR A 825 -33.12 -42.36 1.79
CA THR A 825 -32.17 -43.11 0.96
C THR A 825 -31.47 -42.21 -0.03
N TRP A 826 -30.18 -42.48 -0.24
CA TRP A 826 -29.29 -41.64 -1.05
C TRP A 826 -28.71 -42.43 -2.21
N GLN A 827 -28.70 -41.80 -3.39
CA GLN A 827 -28.17 -42.36 -4.62
C GLN A 827 -27.09 -41.42 -5.15
N HIS A 828 -25.94 -41.98 -5.56
CA HIS A 828 -24.88 -41.19 -6.20
C HIS A 828 -25.44 -40.58 -7.48
N SER A 829 -25.33 -39.26 -7.65
CA SER A 829 -26.01 -38.57 -8.76
C SER A 829 -25.35 -38.81 -10.12
N GLY A 830 -24.08 -39.24 -10.12
CA GLY A 830 -23.20 -39.30 -11.28
C GLY A 830 -22.22 -38.12 -11.34
N ALA A 831 -22.55 -36.99 -10.70
CA ALA A 831 -21.66 -35.84 -10.63
C ALA A 831 -20.47 -36.10 -9.70
N LYS A 832 -19.28 -35.91 -10.26
CA LYS A 832 -17.99 -36.01 -9.58
C LYS A 832 -17.09 -34.89 -10.09
N PHE A 833 -16.44 -34.17 -9.18
CA PHE A 833 -15.59 -33.03 -9.46
C PHE A 833 -14.17 -33.34 -9.00
N ASP A 834 -13.19 -32.98 -9.83
CA ASP A 834 -11.78 -33.18 -9.52
C ASP A 834 -11.35 -32.32 -8.31
N ALA A 835 -10.51 -32.85 -7.43
CA ALA A 835 -10.04 -32.10 -6.25
C ALA A 835 -9.17 -30.87 -6.63
N GLY A 836 -8.61 -30.85 -7.83
CA GLY A 836 -7.91 -29.72 -8.45
C GLY A 836 -8.81 -28.78 -9.26
N LEU A 837 -10.13 -29.01 -9.33
CA LEU A 837 -11.06 -28.15 -10.07
C LEU A 837 -10.96 -26.68 -9.61
N HIS A 838 -10.79 -25.77 -10.58
CA HIS A 838 -10.42 -24.37 -10.38
C HIS A 838 -9.25 -24.21 -9.39
N ARG A 839 -8.15 -24.97 -9.59
CA ARG A 839 -6.95 -24.98 -8.72
C ARG A 839 -7.27 -25.46 -7.28
N GLY A 840 -8.30 -26.30 -7.16
CA GLY A 840 -8.83 -26.82 -5.91
C GLY A 840 -9.56 -25.77 -5.06
N LEU A 841 -10.15 -24.75 -5.69
CA LEU A 841 -11.10 -23.80 -5.10
C LEU A 841 -12.55 -24.34 -5.08
N ALA A 842 -12.76 -25.53 -5.64
CA ALA A 842 -14.03 -26.24 -5.63
C ALA A 842 -13.95 -27.53 -4.80
N GLN A 843 -13.37 -27.48 -3.60
CA GLN A 843 -13.33 -28.63 -2.68
C GLN A 843 -14.42 -28.54 -1.61
N LEU A 844 -14.49 -27.42 -0.90
CA LEU A 844 -15.43 -27.18 0.19
C LEU A 844 -16.52 -26.24 -0.31
N TRP A 845 -17.77 -26.73 -0.43
CA TRP A 845 -18.87 -26.00 -1.06
C TRP A 845 -19.97 -25.67 -0.05
N THR A 846 -20.60 -24.51 -0.25
CA THR A 846 -21.94 -24.22 0.24
C THR A 846 -22.80 -23.62 -0.86
N TRP A 847 -24.11 -23.84 -0.79
CA TRP A 847 -25.04 -23.54 -1.87
C TRP A 847 -26.46 -23.30 -1.38
N ASP A 848 -27.25 -22.59 -2.19
CA ASP A 848 -28.72 -22.55 -2.06
C ASP A 848 -29.37 -22.22 -3.42
N VAL A 849 -30.66 -22.47 -3.51
CA VAL A 849 -31.49 -22.16 -4.69
C VAL A 849 -32.13 -20.77 -4.58
N ALA A 850 -32.13 -20.03 -5.67
CA ALA A 850 -32.79 -18.73 -5.79
C ALA A 850 -34.08 -18.80 -6.62
N GLU A 851 -34.93 -17.79 -6.44
CA GLU A 851 -36.23 -17.65 -7.13
C GLU A 851 -36.11 -17.56 -8.67
N ASP A 852 -34.92 -17.24 -9.19
CA ASP A 852 -34.59 -17.17 -10.62
C ASP A 852 -34.28 -18.56 -11.25
N GLY A 853 -34.35 -19.64 -10.44
CA GLY A 853 -34.08 -21.01 -10.86
C GLY A 853 -32.60 -21.36 -11.00
N TRP A 854 -31.69 -20.50 -10.50
CA TRP A 854 -30.28 -20.84 -10.35
C TRP A 854 -29.99 -21.37 -8.95
N VAL A 855 -29.11 -22.37 -8.88
CA VAL A 855 -28.42 -22.76 -7.66
C VAL A 855 -27.07 -22.06 -7.66
N TYR A 856 -26.84 -21.23 -6.66
CA TYR A 856 -25.59 -20.50 -6.49
C TYR A 856 -24.68 -21.25 -5.51
N VAL A 857 -23.39 -21.29 -5.82
CA VAL A 857 -22.38 -22.06 -5.07
C VAL A 857 -21.21 -21.15 -4.73
N PHE A 858 -20.96 -20.96 -3.43
CA PHE A 858 -19.65 -20.51 -2.96
C PHE A 858 -18.77 -21.72 -2.65
N SER A 859 -17.50 -21.66 -3.04
CA SER A 859 -16.54 -22.71 -2.68
C SER A 859 -15.14 -22.20 -2.44
N THR A 860 -14.37 -22.98 -1.66
CA THR A 860 -12.95 -22.78 -1.37
C THR A 860 -12.21 -24.13 -1.29
N GLY A 861 -10.93 -24.12 -0.92
CA GLY A 861 -10.15 -25.31 -0.56
C GLY A 861 -10.46 -25.81 0.84
N PHE A 862 -10.41 -27.13 1.08
CA PHE A 862 -10.69 -27.69 2.40
C PHE A 862 -9.58 -27.40 3.44
N GLN A 863 -8.40 -26.98 2.96
CA GLN A 863 -7.21 -26.71 3.77
C GLN A 863 -7.28 -25.37 4.53
N ARG A 864 -8.31 -24.54 4.25
CA ARG A 864 -8.57 -23.22 4.88
C ARG A 864 -7.49 -22.16 4.58
N ASP A 865 -6.77 -22.33 3.48
CA ASP A 865 -5.68 -21.49 2.97
C ASP A 865 -6.02 -20.79 1.64
N LYS A 866 -7.26 -20.93 1.14
CA LYS A 866 -7.66 -20.47 -0.19
C LYS A 866 -8.77 -19.40 -0.20
N PRO A 867 -8.81 -18.55 -1.25
CA PRO A 867 -9.91 -17.61 -1.47
C PRO A 867 -11.26 -18.27 -1.76
N LEU A 868 -12.32 -17.46 -1.63
CA LEU A 868 -13.69 -17.82 -1.99
C LEU A 868 -13.92 -17.56 -3.48
N ILE A 869 -14.55 -18.50 -4.19
CA ILE A 869 -15.05 -18.32 -5.56
C ILE A 869 -16.57 -18.51 -5.63
N LEU A 870 -17.19 -17.88 -6.63
CA LEU A 870 -18.63 -18.00 -6.92
C LEU A 870 -18.86 -18.74 -8.25
N ARG A 871 -19.80 -19.69 -8.22
CA ARG A 871 -20.30 -20.45 -9.38
C ARG A 871 -21.82 -20.56 -9.34
N ARG A 872 -22.46 -20.94 -10.45
CA ARG A 872 -23.89 -21.26 -10.50
C ARG A 872 -24.20 -22.41 -11.44
N VAL A 873 -25.33 -23.06 -11.25
CA VAL A 873 -25.88 -24.10 -12.16
C VAL A 873 -27.40 -24.01 -12.18
N ARG A 874 -28.04 -24.45 -13.26
CA ARG A 874 -29.50 -24.59 -13.28
C ARG A 874 -29.97 -25.74 -12.39
N GLY A 875 -31.10 -25.59 -11.71
CA GLY A 875 -31.62 -26.58 -10.76
C GLY A 875 -31.81 -27.97 -11.37
N GLU A 876 -32.23 -28.03 -12.63
CA GLU A 876 -32.39 -29.25 -13.42
C GLU A 876 -31.07 -29.83 -13.97
N GLN A 877 -29.94 -29.12 -13.81
CA GLN A 877 -28.60 -29.51 -14.27
C GLN A 877 -27.58 -29.71 -13.14
N ILE A 878 -28.00 -29.69 -11.87
CA ILE A 878 -27.12 -29.88 -10.68
C ILE A 878 -26.20 -31.10 -10.80
N THR A 879 -26.68 -32.17 -11.46
CA THR A 879 -25.94 -33.43 -11.60
C THR A 879 -25.04 -33.50 -12.83
N ASP A 880 -24.88 -32.40 -13.58
CA ASP A 880 -23.97 -32.27 -14.72
C ASP A 880 -22.79 -31.35 -14.35
N PRO A 881 -21.59 -31.90 -14.09
CA PRO A 881 -20.40 -31.10 -13.80
C PRO A 881 -20.04 -30.08 -14.90
N GLY A 882 -20.45 -30.31 -16.15
CA GLY A 882 -20.20 -29.40 -17.27
C GLY A 882 -21.15 -28.21 -17.36
N ALA A 883 -22.24 -28.21 -16.59
CA ALA A 883 -23.26 -27.14 -16.62
C ALA A 883 -22.98 -25.98 -15.64
N TYR A 884 -21.89 -26.05 -14.87
CA TYR A 884 -21.54 -25.03 -13.88
C TYR A 884 -20.86 -23.82 -14.53
N GLU A 885 -21.45 -22.65 -14.38
CA GLU A 885 -20.90 -21.36 -14.84
C GLU A 885 -20.12 -20.68 -13.71
N GLY A 886 -18.89 -20.24 -14.00
CA GLY A 886 -18.11 -19.40 -13.08
C GLY A 886 -18.52 -17.93 -13.12
N TRP A 887 -18.41 -17.25 -11.98
CA TRP A 887 -18.38 -15.79 -11.91
C TRP A 887 -16.92 -15.34 -11.93
N GLY A 888 -16.52 -14.65 -12.99
CA GLY A 888 -15.10 -14.34 -13.22
C GLY A 888 -14.86 -13.01 -13.90
N TRP A 889 -13.68 -12.45 -13.66
CA TRP A 889 -13.20 -11.24 -14.29
C TRP A 889 -12.52 -11.56 -15.62
N ARG A 890 -12.98 -10.95 -16.71
CA ARG A 890 -12.37 -11.12 -18.04
C ARG A 890 -12.58 -9.87 -18.88
N GLY A 891 -11.50 -9.36 -19.49
CA GLY A 891 -11.59 -8.21 -20.41
C GLY A 891 -12.09 -6.91 -19.78
N GLY A 892 -11.82 -6.69 -18.49
CA GLY A 892 -12.20 -5.47 -17.77
C GLY A 892 -13.63 -5.47 -17.21
N ALA A 893 -14.29 -6.63 -17.13
CA ALA A 893 -15.61 -6.77 -16.53
C ALA A 893 -15.79 -8.13 -15.82
N TRP A 894 -16.65 -8.16 -14.80
CA TRP A 894 -17.17 -9.40 -14.22
C TRP A 894 -18.25 -10.00 -15.13
N GLY A 895 -18.29 -11.33 -15.23
CA GLY A 895 -19.27 -12.03 -16.04
C GLY A 895 -19.45 -13.49 -15.66
N TRP A 896 -20.66 -14.00 -15.91
CA TRP A 896 -20.98 -15.43 -15.81
C TRP A 896 -20.46 -16.19 -17.04
N GLY A 897 -19.97 -17.41 -16.83
CA GLY A 897 -19.34 -18.23 -17.88
C GLY A 897 -17.85 -17.91 -18.10
N ASN A 898 -17.27 -17.03 -17.30
CA ASN A 898 -15.82 -16.86 -17.19
C ASN A 898 -15.24 -17.90 -16.21
N GLU A 899 -13.92 -18.13 -16.26
CA GLU A 899 -13.24 -18.90 -15.20
C GLU A 899 -13.44 -18.21 -13.85
N PRO A 900 -13.85 -18.93 -12.78
CA PRO A 900 -14.09 -18.34 -11.47
C PRO A 900 -12.90 -17.56 -10.97
N THR A 901 -13.12 -16.28 -10.67
CA THR A 901 -12.13 -15.40 -10.05
C THR A 901 -12.47 -15.25 -8.56
N PRO A 902 -11.48 -15.15 -7.65
CA PRO A 902 -11.71 -14.84 -6.25
C PRO A 902 -12.69 -13.68 -6.04
N VAL A 903 -13.79 -13.95 -5.33
CA VAL A 903 -14.78 -12.92 -4.92
C VAL A 903 -14.55 -12.41 -3.51
N LEU A 904 -13.73 -13.13 -2.73
CA LEU A 904 -13.20 -12.69 -1.45
C LEU A 904 -11.88 -13.42 -1.21
N GLU A 905 -10.78 -12.69 -1.10
CA GLU A 905 -9.44 -13.25 -1.03
C GLU A 905 -9.11 -13.89 0.32
N GLY A 906 -8.55 -15.09 0.28
CA GLY A 906 -7.80 -15.67 1.39
C GLY A 906 -6.31 -15.45 1.13
N VAL A 907 -5.59 -14.98 2.16
CA VAL A 907 -4.18 -14.55 2.10
C VAL A 907 -3.98 -13.22 1.35
N GLY A 908 -4.43 -12.13 1.97
CA GLY A 908 -4.22 -10.75 1.52
C GLY A 908 -5.20 -9.82 2.23
N SER A 909 -6.48 -10.18 2.17
CA SER A 909 -7.43 -9.87 3.23
C SER A 909 -7.13 -10.73 4.47
N ALA A 910 -7.53 -10.24 5.65
CA ALA A 910 -7.46 -10.99 6.90
C ALA A 910 -8.71 -11.88 7.09
N ASP A 911 -9.09 -12.67 6.08
CA ASP A 911 -10.14 -13.70 6.13
C ASP A 911 -9.55 -15.05 5.65
N LYS A 912 -9.90 -16.16 6.31
CA LYS A 912 -9.51 -17.53 5.88
C LYS A 912 -10.66 -18.53 6.05
N PHE A 913 -11.24 -18.95 4.93
CA PHE A 913 -12.49 -19.71 4.91
C PHE A 913 -12.32 -21.19 5.28
N GLY A 914 -12.94 -21.62 6.37
CA GLY A 914 -13.23 -23.05 6.63
C GLY A 914 -14.63 -23.43 6.19
N GLU A 915 -15.30 -24.27 6.97
CA GLU A 915 -16.67 -24.74 6.66
C GLU A 915 -17.67 -23.57 6.61
N MET A 916 -18.65 -23.67 5.71
CA MET A 916 -19.52 -22.56 5.32
C MET A 916 -20.98 -23.00 5.20
N CYS A 917 -21.90 -22.04 5.37
CA CYS A 917 -23.30 -22.22 5.06
C CYS A 917 -23.90 -20.93 4.47
N LEU A 918 -24.40 -21.01 3.24
CA LEU A 918 -25.11 -19.97 2.49
C LEU A 918 -26.60 -20.32 2.46
N ARG A 919 -27.47 -19.43 2.89
CA ARG A 919 -28.93 -19.59 2.72
C ARG A 919 -29.62 -18.31 2.27
N ARG A 920 -30.69 -18.44 1.51
CA ARG A 920 -31.60 -17.36 1.13
C ARG A 920 -32.71 -17.23 2.18
N ILE A 921 -32.69 -16.17 2.99
CA ILE A 921 -33.62 -15.99 4.12
C ILE A 921 -34.29 -14.63 3.99
N GLN A 922 -35.63 -14.63 3.96
CA GLN A 922 -36.48 -13.43 3.85
C GLN A 922 -36.11 -12.48 2.68
N GLY A 923 -35.60 -13.03 1.58
CA GLY A 923 -35.19 -12.26 0.40
C GLY A 923 -33.79 -11.64 0.48
N GLU A 924 -32.99 -12.01 1.49
CA GLU A 924 -31.57 -11.64 1.60
C GLU A 924 -30.69 -12.90 1.61
N TRP A 925 -29.44 -12.77 1.18
CA TRP A 925 -28.44 -13.82 1.28
C TRP A 925 -27.76 -13.73 2.63
N VAL A 926 -27.66 -14.85 3.33
CA VAL A 926 -26.87 -14.96 4.56
C VAL A 926 -25.80 -16.00 4.34
N PHE A 927 -24.54 -15.57 4.43
CA PHE A 927 -23.36 -16.41 4.35
C PHE A 927 -22.69 -16.45 5.72
N ILE A 928 -22.52 -17.66 6.27
CA ILE A 928 -21.75 -17.86 7.50
C ILE A 928 -20.55 -18.76 7.21
N ASN A 929 -19.41 -18.47 7.85
CA ASN A 929 -18.17 -19.23 7.66
C ASN A 929 -17.40 -19.37 8.97
N PHE A 930 -16.65 -20.47 9.08
CA PHE A 930 -15.49 -20.54 9.96
C PHE A 930 -14.39 -19.64 9.40
N ASP A 931 -13.75 -18.85 10.27
CA ASP A 931 -12.60 -18.01 9.94
C ASP A 931 -11.37 -18.42 10.77
N SER A 932 -10.21 -18.63 10.12
CA SER A 932 -8.91 -18.91 10.75
C SER A 932 -7.88 -17.80 10.54
N SER A 933 -8.32 -16.60 10.16
CA SER A 933 -7.48 -15.43 9.89
C SER A 933 -6.68 -14.92 11.10
N ASN A 934 -7.26 -15.02 12.30
CA ASN A 934 -6.74 -14.34 13.48
C ASN A 934 -5.40 -14.93 13.96
N VAL A 935 -4.39 -14.06 14.11
CA VAL A 935 -3.09 -14.41 14.71
C VAL A 935 -3.27 -14.67 16.21
N GLY A 936 -3.70 -15.89 16.53
CA GLY A 936 -4.00 -16.35 17.90
C GLY A 936 -5.39 -16.98 18.09
N GLY A 937 -6.22 -17.16 17.04
CA GLY A 937 -7.58 -17.69 17.21
C GLY A 937 -8.26 -18.15 15.92
N TYR A 938 -9.55 -18.49 16.04
CA TYR A 938 -10.46 -18.89 14.96
C TYR A 938 -11.88 -18.48 15.38
N ASP A 939 -12.76 -18.09 14.47
CA ASP A 939 -14.08 -17.52 14.83
C ASP A 939 -15.19 -17.97 13.85
N ILE A 940 -16.45 -17.62 14.14
CA ILE A 940 -17.57 -17.74 13.19
C ILE A 940 -18.02 -16.34 12.76
N ASP A 941 -18.02 -16.13 11.45
CA ASP A 941 -18.48 -14.91 10.82
C ASP A 941 -19.83 -15.06 10.12
N VAL A 942 -20.51 -13.93 9.95
CA VAL A 942 -21.77 -13.78 9.24
C VAL A 942 -21.69 -12.56 8.33
N ARG A 943 -22.07 -12.71 7.06
CA ARG A 943 -22.29 -11.61 6.11
C ARG A 943 -23.73 -11.68 5.59
N VAL A 944 -24.38 -10.52 5.47
CA VAL A 944 -25.74 -10.39 4.90
C VAL A 944 -25.70 -9.39 3.74
N PHE A 945 -26.21 -9.79 2.59
CA PHE A 945 -26.16 -9.02 1.34
C PHE A 945 -27.38 -9.32 0.45
N ARG A 946 -27.62 -8.51 -0.59
CA ARG A 946 -28.88 -8.55 -1.35
C ARG A 946 -28.77 -9.40 -2.61
N ASN A 947 -27.75 -9.14 -3.41
CA ASN A 947 -27.48 -9.83 -4.67
C ASN A 947 -26.27 -10.75 -4.49
N ILE A 948 -26.29 -11.93 -5.11
CA ILE A 948 -25.20 -12.92 -4.96
C ILE A 948 -23.85 -12.44 -5.51
N THR A 949 -23.87 -11.40 -6.36
CA THR A 949 -22.72 -10.71 -6.94
C THR A 949 -22.48 -9.32 -6.34
N ASP A 950 -23.02 -9.03 -5.16
CA ASP A 950 -22.62 -7.84 -4.39
C ASP A 950 -21.13 -7.96 -4.00
N ASP A 951 -20.44 -6.82 -3.84
CA ASP A 951 -19.05 -6.82 -3.37
C ASP A 951 -18.98 -7.30 -1.91
N LEU A 952 -18.34 -8.46 -1.68
CA LEU A 952 -18.25 -9.08 -0.36
C LEU A 952 -17.21 -8.42 0.56
N TYR A 953 -16.34 -7.55 0.03
CA TYR A 953 -15.44 -6.71 0.82
C TYR A 953 -16.19 -5.52 1.44
N GLU A 954 -17.24 -5.02 0.77
CA GLU A 954 -18.13 -3.96 1.30
C GLU A 954 -19.32 -4.51 2.13
N ALA A 955 -19.60 -5.82 2.03
CA ALA A 955 -20.69 -6.45 2.76
C ALA A 955 -20.47 -6.43 4.29
N HIS A 956 -21.52 -6.12 5.05
CA HIS A 956 -21.45 -6.05 6.51
C HIS A 956 -21.12 -7.43 7.13
N LYS A 957 -19.88 -7.57 7.62
CA LYS A 957 -19.37 -8.71 8.40
C LYS A 957 -19.65 -8.52 9.90
N SER A 958 -20.14 -9.55 10.58
CA SER A 958 -20.16 -9.65 12.04
C SER A 958 -19.60 -10.99 12.52
N THR A 959 -19.03 -11.02 13.71
CA THR A 959 -18.38 -12.22 14.29
C THR A 959 -19.10 -12.62 15.59
N PRO A 960 -20.29 -13.27 15.50
CA PRO A 960 -21.15 -13.51 16.67
C PRO A 960 -20.69 -14.65 17.59
N ILE A 961 -19.78 -15.54 17.19
CA ILE A 961 -19.19 -16.55 18.08
C ILE A 961 -17.68 -16.54 17.90
N ARG A 962 -16.97 -16.49 19.03
CA ARG A 962 -15.52 -16.40 19.08
C ARG A 962 -14.85 -17.70 19.48
N GLY A 963 -13.66 -17.98 18.95
CA GLY A 963 -12.81 -19.06 19.42
C GLY A 963 -12.10 -18.71 20.72
N VAL A 964 -12.03 -19.67 21.64
CA VAL A 964 -11.39 -19.48 22.94
C VAL A 964 -10.62 -20.71 23.41
N GLY A 965 -9.82 -20.57 24.46
CA GLY A 965 -9.21 -21.73 25.12
C GLY A 965 -10.24 -22.61 25.84
N TRP A 966 -9.92 -23.90 25.99
CA TRP A 966 -10.73 -24.82 26.81
C TRP A 966 -10.96 -24.27 28.22
N GLY A 967 -12.21 -24.28 28.69
CA GLY A 967 -12.60 -23.71 29.98
C GLY A 967 -12.85 -22.19 29.99
N GLN A 968 -12.73 -21.50 28.85
CA GLN A 968 -13.13 -20.09 28.66
C GLN A 968 -14.47 -19.95 27.90
N GLU A 969 -15.17 -21.06 27.71
CA GLU A 969 -16.39 -21.19 26.90
C GLU A 969 -17.61 -20.48 27.51
N GLY A 970 -18.54 -20.05 26.67
CA GLY A 970 -19.73 -19.31 27.06
C GLY A 970 -20.81 -19.24 25.97
N ASP A 971 -21.71 -18.27 26.10
CA ASP A 971 -22.85 -18.06 25.20
C ASP A 971 -22.45 -17.54 23.80
N ASP A 972 -21.28 -16.90 23.70
CA ASP A 972 -20.69 -16.31 22.50
C ASP A 972 -19.25 -16.79 22.24
N ALA A 973 -18.81 -17.85 22.92
CA ALA A 973 -17.41 -18.29 22.95
C ALA A 973 -17.27 -19.81 23.02
N VAL A 974 -16.55 -20.43 22.09
CA VAL A 974 -16.42 -21.89 21.99
C VAL A 974 -14.97 -22.32 21.72
N ALA A 975 -14.51 -23.35 22.42
CA ALA A 975 -13.17 -23.92 22.22
C ALA A 975 -13.16 -24.94 21.08
N GLN A 976 -12.13 -24.86 20.22
CA GLN A 976 -11.90 -25.66 19.01
C GLN A 976 -13.19 -25.88 18.20
N LEU A 977 -13.86 -24.76 17.89
CA LEU A 977 -15.08 -24.69 17.08
C LEU A 977 -14.78 -24.86 15.58
N TYR A 978 -15.76 -25.29 14.79
CA TYR A 978 -15.74 -25.35 13.31
C TYR A 978 -17.12 -25.76 12.79
N GLY A 979 -17.32 -25.87 11.47
CA GLY A 979 -18.55 -26.45 10.92
C GLY A 979 -19.85 -25.71 11.27
N PRO A 980 -19.99 -24.40 10.99
CA PRO A 980 -21.24 -23.69 11.20
C PRO A 980 -22.29 -24.07 10.12
N SER A 981 -23.52 -24.39 10.54
CA SER A 981 -24.67 -24.61 9.64
C SER A 981 -25.90 -23.85 10.11
N ILE A 982 -26.62 -23.22 9.19
CA ILE A 982 -27.86 -22.49 9.50
C ILE A 982 -28.99 -23.49 9.77
N VAL A 983 -29.73 -23.33 10.86
CA VAL A 983 -30.86 -24.21 11.19
C VAL A 983 -32.09 -23.80 10.35
N PRO A 984 -32.71 -24.70 9.55
CA PRO A 984 -33.83 -24.34 8.70
C PRO A 984 -35.04 -23.85 9.48
N GLY A 985 -35.61 -22.71 9.07
CA GLY A 985 -36.63 -21.98 9.84
C GLY A 985 -36.09 -20.84 10.70
N SER A 986 -34.78 -20.57 10.65
CA SER A 986 -34.21 -19.31 11.15
C SER A 986 -34.77 -18.09 10.40
N THR A 987 -34.89 -16.98 11.12
CA THR A 987 -35.33 -15.68 10.61
C THR A 987 -34.27 -14.61 10.91
N LEU A 988 -34.26 -13.54 10.12
CA LEU A 988 -33.54 -12.31 10.43
C LEU A 988 -34.23 -11.59 11.59
N ASP A 989 -35.57 -11.60 11.59
CA ASP A 989 -36.38 -11.03 12.66
C ASP A 989 -36.43 -11.95 13.89
N GLY A 990 -35.93 -11.48 15.04
CA GLY A 990 -36.15 -12.13 16.33
C GLY A 990 -35.27 -13.34 16.67
N GLY A 991 -34.40 -13.80 15.76
CA GLY A 991 -33.30 -14.71 16.09
C GLY A 991 -32.91 -15.70 15.01
N PHE A 992 -31.64 -15.64 14.62
CA PHE A 992 -31.03 -16.55 13.67
C PHE A 992 -30.39 -17.72 14.42
N HIS A 993 -30.66 -18.96 14.02
CA HIS A 993 -30.15 -20.14 14.71
C HIS A 993 -29.11 -20.88 13.87
N ILE A 994 -28.00 -21.26 14.51
CA ILE A 994 -26.95 -22.07 13.89
C ILE A 994 -26.66 -23.31 14.72
N LEU A 995 -26.26 -24.37 14.05
CA LEU A 995 -25.54 -25.50 14.62
C LEU A 995 -24.04 -25.25 14.43
N LEU A 996 -23.23 -25.61 15.43
CA LEU A 996 -21.79 -25.40 15.45
C LEU A 996 -21.09 -26.61 16.05
N SER A 997 -20.03 -27.09 15.40
CA SER A 997 -19.23 -28.24 15.86
C SER A 997 -18.11 -27.80 16.81
N GLN A 998 -17.69 -28.74 17.66
CA GLN A 998 -16.57 -28.59 18.58
C GLN A 998 -15.84 -29.92 18.72
N TRP A 999 -14.51 -29.89 18.66
CA TRP A 999 -13.66 -31.07 18.78
C TRP A 999 -12.41 -30.80 19.61
N LYS A 1000 -12.20 -31.56 20.69
CA LYS A 1000 -10.92 -31.59 21.41
C LYS A 1000 -9.92 -32.52 20.74
N THR A 1001 -8.92 -31.94 20.07
CA THR A 1001 -7.88 -32.70 19.35
C THR A 1001 -6.71 -33.12 20.25
N ASP A 1002 -6.50 -32.46 21.39
CA ASP A 1002 -5.27 -32.55 22.17
C ASP A 1002 -5.47 -32.72 23.71
N GLY A 1003 -4.36 -33.06 24.38
CA GLY A 1003 -4.31 -33.28 25.83
C GLY A 1003 -4.89 -34.63 26.30
N PRO A 1004 -5.05 -34.84 27.63
CA PRO A 1004 -5.50 -36.12 28.19
C PRO A 1004 -6.94 -36.49 27.83
N ASP A 1005 -7.75 -35.52 27.41
CA ASP A 1005 -9.13 -35.74 26.95
C ASP A 1005 -9.27 -35.71 25.43
N ALA A 1006 -8.18 -35.82 24.67
CA ALA A 1006 -8.23 -35.87 23.21
C ALA A 1006 -9.32 -36.87 22.72
N GLY A 1007 -10.08 -36.42 21.72
CA GLY A 1007 -11.28 -37.09 21.22
C GLY A 1007 -12.59 -36.67 21.92
N TRP A 1008 -12.57 -35.90 23.03
CA TRP A 1008 -13.78 -35.44 23.73
C TRP A 1008 -13.64 -34.03 24.35
N PRO A 1009 -14.59 -33.09 24.14
CA PRO A 1009 -15.82 -33.25 23.39
C PRO A 1009 -15.61 -33.37 21.87
N TYR A 1010 -16.55 -34.07 21.23
CA TYR A 1010 -16.69 -34.14 19.77
C TYR A 1010 -18.20 -34.15 19.48
N ARG A 1011 -18.77 -32.95 19.34
CA ARG A 1011 -20.22 -32.73 19.36
C ARG A 1011 -20.63 -31.52 18.54
N ALA A 1012 -21.92 -31.46 18.22
CA ALA A 1012 -22.59 -30.31 17.63
C ALA A 1012 -23.52 -29.62 18.66
N MET A 1013 -23.55 -28.30 18.62
CA MET A 1013 -24.22 -27.43 19.61
C MET A 1013 -25.05 -26.38 18.89
N GLN A 1014 -26.24 -26.06 19.40
CA GLN A 1014 -27.09 -25.03 18.80
C GLN A 1014 -26.93 -23.71 19.52
N PHE A 1015 -26.74 -22.64 18.74
CA PHE A 1015 -26.73 -21.26 19.18
C PHE A 1015 -27.88 -20.48 18.53
N LYS A 1016 -28.29 -19.42 19.21
CA LYS A 1016 -29.12 -18.34 18.66
C LYS A 1016 -28.23 -17.10 18.62
N ILE A 1017 -28.04 -16.52 17.45
CA ILE A 1017 -27.13 -15.40 17.21
C ILE A 1017 -27.90 -14.18 16.68
N PRO A 1018 -27.43 -12.95 16.95
CA PRO A 1018 -28.01 -11.75 16.37
C PRO A 1018 -27.61 -11.61 14.90
N VAL A 1019 -28.55 -11.16 14.07
CA VAL A 1019 -28.33 -10.77 12.68
C VAL A 1019 -29.23 -9.57 12.37
N SER A 1020 -28.81 -8.70 11.45
CA SER A 1020 -29.57 -7.53 11.00
C SER A 1020 -29.79 -7.63 9.49
N SER A 1021 -31.00 -7.31 9.04
CA SER A 1021 -31.31 -7.24 7.60
C SER A 1021 -30.65 -6.02 6.94
N VAL A 1022 -30.37 -6.08 5.63
CA VAL A 1022 -29.75 -4.98 4.87
C VAL A 1022 -30.67 -3.75 4.83
N SER A 1023 -31.98 -3.91 5.01
CA SER A 1023 -32.93 -2.81 5.18
C SER A 1023 -32.80 -2.06 6.52
N GLY A 1024 -32.40 -2.76 7.60
CA GLY A 1024 -32.18 -2.15 8.93
C GLY A 1024 -31.05 -1.11 8.99
N PHE A 1025 -30.20 -1.05 7.96
CA PHE A 1025 -29.08 -0.10 7.86
C PHE A 1025 -29.41 1.20 7.11
N ARG A 1026 -30.67 1.46 6.70
CA ARG A 1026 -31.01 2.62 5.83
C ARG A 1026 -31.98 3.68 6.36
N ASP A 1027 -32.71 3.45 7.45
CA ASP A 1027 -33.66 4.44 7.98
C ASP A 1027 -33.11 5.18 9.22
N ASP A 1028 -32.47 6.32 8.97
CA ASP A 1028 -32.31 7.41 9.96
C ASP A 1028 -31.93 8.77 9.29
N GLY A 1029 -32.23 8.95 7.99
CA GLY A 1029 -31.56 9.98 7.16
C GLY A 1029 -32.34 10.60 6.00
N ALA A 1030 -33.68 10.62 6.02
CA ALA A 1030 -34.49 11.15 4.90
C ALA A 1030 -35.69 12.03 5.32
N ALA A 1031 -35.52 12.92 6.31
CA ALA A 1031 -36.46 14.02 6.54
C ALA A 1031 -36.11 15.22 5.63
N ALA A 1032 -36.57 15.20 4.38
CA ALA A 1032 -36.36 16.31 3.45
C ALA A 1032 -37.01 17.61 3.94
N THR A 1033 -36.21 18.68 4.02
CA THR A 1033 -36.64 20.03 4.40
C THR A 1033 -37.43 20.71 3.28
N SER A 1034 -38.72 20.39 3.16
CA SER A 1034 -39.62 21.15 2.29
C SER A 1034 -39.83 22.57 2.84
N HIS A 1035 -39.29 23.57 2.14
CA HIS A 1035 -39.65 24.96 2.37
C HIS A 1035 -41.13 25.19 1.98
N GLY A 1036 -41.98 25.43 2.98
CA GLY A 1036 -43.39 25.79 2.81
C GLY A 1036 -43.76 26.91 3.78
N GLY A 1037 -43.84 28.14 3.26
CA GLY A 1037 -44.09 29.33 4.09
C GLY A 1037 -45.51 29.36 4.69
N ARG A 1038 -45.65 30.03 5.84
CA ARG A 1038 -46.96 30.34 6.44
C ARG A 1038 -47.86 31.08 5.45
N THR A 1039 -49.07 30.60 5.24
CA THR A 1039 -50.23 31.47 5.02
C THR A 1039 -51.48 30.85 5.68
N HIS A 1040 -52.14 31.64 6.52
CA HIS A 1040 -53.51 31.34 6.93
C HIS A 1040 -54.45 31.47 5.72
N LEU A 1041 -55.47 30.62 5.62
CA LEU A 1041 -56.86 31.07 5.52
C LEU A 1041 -57.85 29.93 5.78
N ALA A 1042 -59.03 30.29 6.27
CA ALA A 1042 -60.09 29.36 6.67
C ALA A 1042 -61.04 29.04 5.50
N GLY A 1043 -61.75 27.91 5.55
CA GLY A 1043 -62.75 27.61 4.51
C GLY A 1043 -63.49 26.27 4.61
N ARG A 1044 -64.42 26.17 5.56
CA ARG A 1044 -65.63 25.31 5.59
C ARG A 1044 -65.80 24.19 4.52
N ARG A 1045 -65.99 22.97 5.06
CA ARG A 1045 -67.18 22.07 4.86
C ARG A 1045 -67.98 22.20 3.56
N LEU A 1046 -68.34 21.04 3.00
CA LEU A 1046 -69.69 20.47 3.18
C LEU A 1046 -69.69 18.94 2.95
N THR A 1047 -70.52 18.26 3.76
CA THR A 1047 -71.12 16.91 3.61
C THR A 1047 -70.26 15.78 3.06
#